data_AF-A0A6A8M4L3-F1
#
_entry.id   AF-A0A6A8M4L3-F1
#
_cell.length_a   1.000
_cell.length_b   1.000
_cell.length_c   1.000
_cell.angle_alpha   90.00
_cell.angle_beta   90.00
_cell.angle_gamma   90.00
#
_symmetry.space_group_name_H-M   'P 1'
#
loop_
_entity.id
_entity.type
_entity.pdbx_description
1 polymer ?
#
loop_
_entity_poly.entity_id
_entity_poly.type
_entity_poly.pdbx_seq_one_letter_code
_entity_poly.pdbx_strand_id
1 'polypeptide(L)'
;MRLIHNSRLTQFRTPFGAVTTGTSVSLSVILEDADPNQATLTLRTWVDGIGETLIPMEHMGDGIFTGELNCAEPCLVWYSFICNIEGQSEVRLGAPQGRTGGEGVVYDYAEVPSFQITVYKHRENRPTWYEHGMVYQIFPDRYARDENWRERTLAEVEKPRNGIQRRMVEDWNEPPVYERAEDGSIKTWDFYGGSLKGIQNDLPRIAELGFTAIYLNPIFEAASNHRYDTADYTKIDPILGTEQDFTELCEAAEKLGISIILDGVFNHTGDDSIYFNRYGNYPGVGAWQSEDSPWRDAFTFHEDGSYDCWWGVSNMPALNENSELVRKKLLGKDGVIRKWLRAGAHGWRLDVADELSDDFLADIKAAVLEEKPDALLLGEVWEDASNKISYGHLRRYLQGSELDSAMDYPFRDMVIGFLMGYRDAYQAAEDIETLRENYPREALACALNLLSSHDRPRIISVLGGGPDESQLPESERSKWRLDENSMDLAKRRFWLATLMQMTFPGVPSIYYGDEYGLEGLTDPGNRRTLPTKDQLHDFDTLAIVKNASALRRALPFMVDGEIKAFALNDDVLAYTRTGKDGEAATVIVNRSLRNSHRVTIPALGECASDVISGHECEIHNGTVTLDLCPLGSSIIHHHAERRLQEPLDYGAGVVCHITSVPTDDGKPGTIGAPTRRFIDHLAAMGMRYWQVLPVNPTDFFRSPYAGPSAFAGNIDLLPESHEELAADFASWKAHGGEDADPLYTAFKHRNADWLEKYCVYMAVKKYFEGESRHNWPADVARYNEHLIDDKRFHDEAELQAYMQYRFDLAWCELMNYAHKKGIEVIGDIPMYVSDDSADAWSEPENFWLSDTGKAIEISGAPPDNFAPEGQVWGNPTFRWDHMKENGYRWWMDRLRRAFALYDRVRLDHFLGFHSYFSIPAGKTCADGRWLAGPGKDLFQTAYDELGPLNFIAEDLGYLTPGVRAMASTCGFPGMDVLEFSDYDVRGGIHPTPGKILYTSTHDTSTLAGWCTRSFAGGDESIGIEVAAKLMGDALASDAPLVMMPLQDVLGLGDDARMNVPGVATGNWTWQAQEADVAEAEGKTAKLLRSTHRFWGEA
;
A
#
# COMPACT_ATOMS: atom_id res chain seq x y z
N MET A 1 -38.45 33.56 15.15
CA MET A 1 -37.96 33.22 13.81
C MET A 1 -36.56 32.63 13.91
N ARG A 2 -36.40 31.42 13.41
CA ARG A 2 -35.13 30.70 13.31
C ARG A 2 -34.99 30.17 11.90
N LEU A 3 -33.85 30.42 11.27
CA LEU A 3 -33.51 29.88 9.95
C LEU A 3 -32.48 28.77 10.14
N ILE A 4 -32.67 27.64 9.46
CA ILE A 4 -31.80 26.47 9.57
C ILE A 4 -31.36 26.06 8.18
N HIS A 5 -30.04 26.04 7.98
CA HIS A 5 -29.36 25.51 6.81
C HIS A 5 -28.06 24.88 7.28
N ASN A 6 -27.67 23.75 6.70
CA ASN A 6 -26.34 23.18 6.88
C ASN A 6 -25.87 22.66 5.53
N SER A 7 -24.87 23.32 4.96
CA SER A 7 -24.39 23.05 3.60
C SER A 7 -23.80 21.65 3.44
N ARG A 8 -23.52 20.94 4.54
CA ARG A 8 -22.97 19.58 4.56
C ARG A 8 -24.02 18.47 4.71
N LEU A 9 -25.31 18.83 4.79
CA LEU A 9 -26.40 17.87 4.81
C LEU A 9 -27.16 17.89 3.48
N THR A 10 -27.38 16.71 2.92
CA THR A 10 -28.08 16.52 1.64
C THR A 10 -29.49 17.10 1.62
N GLN A 11 -30.16 17.17 2.77
CA GLN A 11 -31.47 17.81 2.90
C GLN A 11 -31.46 19.32 2.58
N PHE A 12 -30.30 19.98 2.67
CA PHE A 12 -30.15 21.42 2.46
C PHE A 12 -29.36 21.78 1.21
N ARG A 13 -28.48 20.89 0.74
CA ARG A 13 -27.66 21.08 -0.46
C ARG A 13 -27.54 19.76 -1.21
N THR A 14 -28.08 19.69 -2.43
CA THR A 14 -27.95 18.51 -3.29
C THR A 14 -27.63 18.92 -4.73
N PRO A 15 -26.55 18.41 -5.34
CA PRO A 15 -25.54 17.51 -4.75
C PRO A 15 -24.61 18.23 -3.74
N PHE A 16 -23.98 17.45 -2.85
CA PHE A 16 -23.02 17.95 -1.85
C PHE A 16 -21.69 18.36 -2.51
N GLY A 17 -21.02 19.36 -1.93
CA GLY A 17 -19.66 19.77 -2.30
C GLY A 17 -19.56 20.48 -3.65
N ALA A 18 -18.34 20.56 -4.18
CA ALA A 18 -18.07 21.09 -5.51
C ALA A 18 -18.77 20.28 -6.63
N VAL A 19 -19.16 20.95 -7.72
CA VAL A 19 -19.98 20.35 -8.77
C VAL A 19 -19.43 20.61 -10.16
N THR A 20 -19.72 19.71 -11.09
CA THR A 20 -19.31 19.88 -12.49
C THR A 20 -20.23 20.85 -13.22
N THR A 21 -19.71 21.52 -14.25
CA THR A 21 -20.51 22.36 -15.17
C THR A 21 -21.68 21.58 -15.76
N GLY A 22 -22.85 22.21 -15.85
CA GLY A 22 -24.10 21.60 -16.28
C GLY A 22 -24.93 20.99 -15.14
N THR A 23 -24.44 21.02 -13.90
CA THR A 23 -25.19 20.57 -12.71
C THR A 23 -26.16 21.64 -12.21
N SER A 24 -27.37 21.25 -11.78
CA SER A 24 -28.25 22.11 -10.97
C SER A 24 -28.05 21.76 -9.49
N VAL A 25 -27.86 22.77 -8.65
CA VAL A 25 -27.74 22.60 -7.19
C VAL A 25 -29.01 23.09 -6.53
N SER A 26 -29.67 22.18 -5.83
CA SER A 26 -30.82 22.48 -4.99
C SER A 26 -30.36 22.94 -3.62
N LEU A 27 -30.75 24.15 -3.22
CA LEU A 27 -30.41 24.77 -1.94
C LEU A 27 -31.68 25.04 -1.14
N SER A 28 -31.74 24.51 0.07
CA SER A 28 -32.92 24.60 0.94
C SER A 28 -32.60 25.21 2.30
N VAL A 29 -33.59 25.90 2.87
CA VAL A 29 -33.54 26.48 4.21
C VAL A 29 -34.88 26.23 4.91
N ILE A 30 -34.83 25.87 6.19
CA ILE A 30 -36.03 25.69 7.03
C ILE A 30 -36.26 26.96 7.85
N LEU A 31 -37.51 27.43 7.85
CA LEU A 31 -38.00 28.50 8.70
C LEU A 31 -38.83 27.91 9.85
N GLU A 32 -38.37 28.13 11.09
CA GLU A 32 -39.08 27.81 12.33
C GLU A 32 -39.50 29.10 13.07
N ASP A 33 -40.46 28.96 14.00
CA ASP A 33 -40.92 30.04 14.89
C ASP A 33 -41.43 31.32 14.16
N ALA A 34 -42.03 31.14 12.98
CA ALA A 34 -42.72 32.16 12.20
C ALA A 34 -43.75 31.50 11.24
N ASP A 35 -44.73 32.26 10.73
CA ASP A 35 -45.67 31.77 9.72
C ASP A 35 -44.98 31.78 8.33
N PRO A 36 -44.69 30.62 7.72
CA PRO A 36 -43.99 30.57 6.45
C PRO A 36 -44.80 31.17 5.29
N ASN A 37 -46.13 31.28 5.42
CA ASN A 37 -46.96 31.91 4.39
C ASN A 37 -46.83 33.44 4.36
N GLN A 38 -46.23 34.03 5.40
CA GLN A 38 -45.97 35.47 5.50
C GLN A 38 -44.49 35.82 5.25
N ALA A 39 -43.64 34.82 5.03
CA ALA A 39 -42.23 34.99 4.78
C ALA A 39 -41.90 34.93 3.28
N THR A 40 -41.00 35.82 2.85
CA THR A 40 -40.36 35.76 1.54
C THR A 40 -38.89 35.42 1.75
N LEU A 41 -38.47 34.27 1.20
CA LEU A 41 -37.09 33.79 1.23
C LEU A 41 -36.47 33.99 -0.15
N THR A 42 -35.28 34.58 -0.16
CA THR A 42 -34.49 34.83 -1.36
C THR A 42 -33.12 34.21 -1.17
N LEU A 43 -32.70 33.37 -2.11
CA LEU A 43 -31.34 32.90 -2.23
C LEU A 43 -30.52 34.01 -2.92
N ARG A 44 -29.53 34.53 -2.21
CA ARG A 44 -28.56 35.48 -2.75
C ARG A 44 -27.34 34.70 -3.20
N THR A 45 -26.92 34.89 -4.46
CA THR A 45 -25.65 34.38 -4.98
C THR A 45 -24.74 35.52 -5.45
N TRP A 46 -23.44 35.30 -5.41
CA TRP A 46 -22.40 36.21 -5.87
C TRP A 46 -21.30 35.42 -6.57
N VAL A 47 -20.91 35.86 -7.76
CA VAL A 47 -19.74 35.34 -8.49
C VAL A 47 -18.83 36.51 -8.81
N ASP A 48 -17.54 36.38 -8.50
CA ASP A 48 -16.58 37.45 -8.75
C ASP A 48 -16.49 37.79 -10.26
N GLY A 49 -16.40 39.07 -10.59
CA GLY A 49 -16.47 39.57 -11.97
C GLY A 49 -17.87 39.56 -12.64
N ILE A 50 -18.86 38.82 -12.10
CA ILE A 50 -20.25 38.81 -12.60
C ILE A 50 -21.17 39.65 -11.72
N GLY A 51 -21.04 39.53 -10.39
CA GLY A 51 -21.82 40.26 -9.40
C GLY A 51 -22.96 39.45 -8.76
N GLU A 52 -23.91 40.17 -8.16
CA GLU A 52 -25.00 39.60 -7.36
C GLU A 52 -26.17 39.09 -8.23
N THR A 53 -26.75 37.96 -7.83
CA THR A 53 -28.05 37.49 -8.34
C THR A 53 -28.96 37.12 -7.16
N LEU A 54 -30.24 37.49 -7.28
CA LEU A 54 -31.27 37.20 -6.28
C LEU A 54 -32.29 36.22 -6.88
N ILE A 55 -32.41 35.06 -6.27
CA ILE A 55 -33.28 33.96 -6.71
C ILE A 55 -34.40 33.78 -5.69
N PRO A 56 -35.67 34.06 -6.04
CA PRO A 56 -36.80 33.78 -5.17
C PRO A 56 -36.89 32.28 -4.87
N MET A 57 -37.08 31.90 -3.61
CA MET A 57 -37.22 30.51 -3.20
C MET A 57 -38.69 30.08 -3.15
N GLU A 58 -38.97 28.85 -3.54
CA GLU A 58 -40.31 28.25 -3.50
C GLU A 58 -40.58 27.63 -2.13
N HIS A 59 -41.74 27.90 -1.54
CA HIS A 59 -42.18 27.28 -0.29
C HIS A 59 -42.76 25.90 -0.57
N MET A 60 -42.09 24.85 -0.09
CA MET A 60 -42.41 23.45 -0.36
C MET A 60 -43.34 22.81 0.68
N GLY A 61 -43.72 23.55 1.73
CA GLY A 61 -44.46 23.06 2.89
C GLY A 61 -43.56 22.86 4.11
N ASP A 62 -44.19 22.73 5.29
CA ASP A 62 -43.51 22.51 6.58
C ASP A 62 -42.38 23.51 6.90
N GLY A 63 -42.47 24.74 6.36
CA GLY A 63 -41.47 25.78 6.56
C GLY A 63 -40.20 25.64 5.71
N ILE A 64 -40.15 24.67 4.79
CA ILE A 64 -39.01 24.45 3.88
C ILE A 64 -39.14 25.37 2.66
N PHE A 65 -38.08 26.12 2.38
CA PHE A 65 -37.93 26.91 1.16
C PHE A 65 -36.77 26.37 0.34
N THR A 66 -36.96 26.23 -0.97
CA THR A 66 -35.95 25.68 -1.89
C THR A 66 -35.72 26.60 -3.08
N GLY A 67 -34.46 26.76 -3.48
CA GLY A 67 -34.04 27.47 -4.69
C GLY A 67 -33.07 26.62 -5.50
N GLU A 68 -33.15 26.73 -6.83
CA GLU A 68 -32.28 26.01 -7.77
C GLU A 68 -31.21 26.95 -8.34
N LEU A 69 -29.96 26.51 -8.30
CA LEU A 69 -28.81 27.20 -8.86
C LEU A 69 -28.27 26.41 -10.06
N ASN A 70 -28.39 26.97 -11.26
CA ASN A 70 -27.83 26.37 -12.47
C ASN A 70 -26.34 26.71 -12.62
N CYS A 71 -25.47 25.71 -12.52
CA CYS A 71 -24.02 25.87 -12.61
C CYS A 71 -23.54 25.63 -14.05
N ALA A 72 -23.77 26.59 -14.96
CA ALA A 72 -23.51 26.42 -16.40
C ALA A 72 -22.02 26.50 -16.78
N GLU A 73 -21.26 27.39 -16.15
CA GLU A 73 -19.85 27.68 -16.47
C GLU A 73 -18.96 27.50 -15.23
N PRO A 74 -17.66 27.18 -15.41
CA PRO A 74 -16.73 27.10 -14.29
C PRO A 74 -16.63 28.44 -13.56
N CYS A 75 -16.82 28.44 -12.25
CA CYS A 75 -16.77 29.63 -11.40
C CYS A 75 -16.76 29.27 -9.92
N LEU A 76 -16.50 30.26 -9.06
CA LEU A 76 -16.71 30.18 -7.62
C LEU A 76 -17.98 30.93 -7.25
N VAL A 77 -18.99 30.22 -6.74
CA VAL A 77 -20.26 30.80 -6.30
C VAL A 77 -20.28 30.95 -4.79
N TRP A 78 -20.57 32.16 -4.34
CA TRP A 78 -20.84 32.48 -2.94
C TRP A 78 -22.34 32.63 -2.73
N TYR A 79 -22.93 32.01 -1.71
CA TYR A 79 -24.37 32.14 -1.45
C TYR A 79 -24.74 32.38 0.02
N SER A 80 -25.91 32.99 0.23
CA SER A 80 -26.55 33.21 1.54
C SER A 80 -28.06 33.33 1.35
N PHE A 81 -28.81 33.36 2.44
CA PHE A 81 -30.28 33.47 2.39
C PHE A 81 -30.75 34.77 3.04
N ILE A 82 -31.75 35.40 2.43
CA ILE A 82 -32.39 36.62 2.91
C ILE A 82 -33.83 36.29 3.23
N CYS A 83 -34.27 36.55 4.46
CA CYS A 83 -35.65 36.36 4.90
C CYS A 83 -36.30 37.70 5.25
N ASN A 84 -37.46 37.93 4.64
CA ASN A 84 -38.29 39.10 4.87
C ASN A 84 -39.69 38.68 5.32
N ILE A 85 -40.14 39.22 6.46
CA ILE A 85 -41.52 39.07 6.98
C ILE A 85 -42.08 40.48 7.19
N GLU A 86 -43.31 40.72 6.72
CA GLU A 86 -43.95 42.04 6.84
C GLU A 86 -44.01 42.52 8.31
N GLY A 87 -43.47 43.70 8.58
CA GLY A 87 -43.44 44.30 9.92
C GLY A 87 -42.30 43.83 10.83
N GLN A 88 -41.39 42.98 10.35
CA GLN A 88 -40.16 42.58 11.05
C GLN A 88 -38.90 43.10 10.34
N SER A 89 -37.78 43.15 11.05
CA SER A 89 -36.48 43.44 10.44
C SER A 89 -36.04 42.28 9.54
N GLU A 90 -35.40 42.61 8.41
CA GLU A 90 -34.74 41.61 7.56
C GLU A 90 -33.71 40.82 8.39
N VAL A 91 -33.68 39.51 8.20
CA VAL A 91 -32.62 38.65 8.74
C VAL A 91 -31.95 37.90 7.60
N ARG A 92 -30.65 37.63 7.77
CA ARG A 92 -29.86 36.89 6.79
C ARG A 92 -29.26 35.65 7.42
N LEU A 93 -29.19 34.57 6.66
CA LEU A 93 -28.51 33.33 7.07
C LEU A 93 -27.29 33.14 6.18
N GLY A 94 -26.12 33.04 6.80
CA GLY A 94 -24.83 32.87 6.14
C GLY A 94 -24.00 31.77 6.77
N ALA A 95 -22.80 31.55 6.23
CA ALA A 95 -21.82 30.66 6.85
C ALA A 95 -21.34 31.25 8.19
N PRO A 96 -20.79 30.44 9.11
CA PRO A 96 -20.14 30.97 10.32
C PRO A 96 -18.97 31.89 9.98
N GLN A 97 -18.68 32.84 10.87
CA GLN A 97 -17.56 33.77 10.69
C GLN A 97 -16.24 33.02 10.52
N GLY A 98 -15.51 33.33 9.44
CA GLY A 98 -14.23 32.69 9.11
C GLY A 98 -14.36 31.30 8.48
N ARG A 99 -15.56 30.90 8.05
CA ARG A 99 -15.83 29.63 7.37
C ARG A 99 -16.57 29.84 6.05
N THR A 100 -16.52 28.84 5.19
CA THR A 100 -17.17 28.83 3.87
C THR A 100 -18.28 27.77 3.76
N GLY A 101 -18.59 27.08 4.86
CA GLY A 101 -19.48 25.93 4.91
C GLY A 101 -19.96 25.59 6.32
N GLY A 102 -20.75 24.51 6.44
CA GLY A 102 -21.26 23.98 7.70
C GLY A 102 -22.65 24.49 8.10
N GLU A 103 -22.94 24.45 9.40
CA GLU A 103 -24.21 24.95 9.96
C GLU A 103 -24.28 26.48 9.92
N GLY A 104 -25.34 27.01 9.31
CA GLY A 104 -25.51 28.44 9.10
C GLY A 104 -25.80 29.23 10.36
N VAL A 105 -25.41 30.51 10.34
CA VAL A 105 -25.63 31.48 11.42
C VAL A 105 -26.53 32.60 10.92
N VAL A 106 -27.49 33.01 11.75
CA VAL A 106 -28.38 34.14 11.47
C VAL A 106 -27.71 35.45 11.90
N TYR A 107 -27.75 36.44 11.02
CA TYR A 107 -27.17 37.76 11.18
C TYR A 107 -28.22 38.86 10.97
N ASP A 108 -27.96 40.02 11.58
CA ASP A 108 -28.80 41.23 11.54
C ASP A 108 -28.17 42.37 10.71
N TYR A 109 -27.14 42.06 9.92
CA TYR A 109 -26.47 42.98 9.00
C TYR A 109 -26.38 42.43 7.58
N ALA A 110 -26.17 43.30 6.59
CA ALA A 110 -26.34 42.96 5.18
C ALA A 110 -25.23 42.06 4.59
N GLU A 111 -23.96 42.36 4.87
CA GLU A 111 -22.79 41.67 4.32
C GLU A 111 -22.39 40.47 5.18
N VAL A 112 -23.19 39.39 5.12
CA VAL A 112 -22.94 38.17 5.89
C VAL A 112 -21.88 37.28 5.24
N PRO A 113 -21.14 36.47 6.03
CA PRO A 113 -20.29 35.42 5.47
C PRO A 113 -21.10 34.47 4.61
N SER A 114 -20.57 34.11 3.44
CA SER A 114 -21.29 33.31 2.45
C SER A 114 -20.77 31.87 2.41
N PHE A 115 -21.65 30.95 2.07
CA PHE A 115 -21.30 29.57 1.75
C PHE A 115 -20.66 29.49 0.37
N GLN A 116 -19.78 28.51 0.13
CA GLN A 116 -19.06 28.32 -1.12
C GLN A 116 -19.57 27.13 -1.94
N ILE A 117 -19.61 27.31 -3.26
CA ILE A 117 -19.75 26.24 -4.26
C ILE A 117 -18.70 26.46 -5.35
N THR A 118 -17.77 25.51 -5.46
CA THR A 118 -16.83 25.46 -6.59
C THR A 118 -17.50 24.75 -7.77
N VAL A 119 -17.66 25.43 -8.89
CA VAL A 119 -18.14 24.87 -10.16
C VAL A 119 -16.93 24.67 -11.07
N TYR A 120 -16.71 23.44 -11.51
CA TYR A 120 -15.51 23.08 -12.26
C TYR A 120 -15.80 22.26 -13.52
N LYS A 121 -14.86 22.27 -14.45
CA LYS A 121 -14.92 21.43 -15.66
C LYS A 121 -14.28 20.07 -15.38
N HIS A 122 -15.02 18.99 -15.62
CA HIS A 122 -14.50 17.63 -15.52
C HIS A 122 -13.39 17.38 -16.54
N ARG A 123 -12.31 16.72 -16.11
CA ARG A 123 -11.23 16.27 -17.00
C ARG A 123 -11.46 14.81 -17.40
N GLU A 124 -11.59 14.54 -18.69
CA GLU A 124 -11.82 13.17 -19.18
C GLU A 124 -10.60 12.24 -18.95
N ASN A 125 -9.41 12.65 -19.41
CA ASN A 125 -8.18 11.88 -19.24
C ASN A 125 -7.48 12.29 -17.95
N ARG A 126 -7.92 11.71 -16.81
CA ARG A 126 -7.37 12.01 -15.48
C ARG A 126 -6.00 11.35 -15.25
N PRO A 127 -5.11 11.95 -14.44
CA PRO A 127 -3.82 11.36 -14.10
C PRO A 127 -3.98 10.26 -13.03
N THR A 128 -4.68 9.17 -13.35
CA THR A 128 -5.03 8.12 -12.37
C THR A 128 -3.82 7.42 -11.77
N TRP A 129 -2.71 7.34 -12.51
CA TRP A 129 -1.41 6.86 -12.01
C TRP A 129 -0.92 7.68 -10.80
N TYR A 130 -1.25 8.97 -10.75
CA TYR A 130 -0.90 9.88 -9.69
C TYR A 130 -1.92 9.84 -8.55
N GLU A 131 -3.22 9.90 -8.87
CA GLU A 131 -4.32 9.87 -7.89
C GLU A 131 -4.26 8.63 -6.98
N HIS A 132 -3.86 7.49 -7.54
CA HIS A 132 -3.71 6.23 -6.80
C HIS A 132 -2.30 6.01 -6.26
N GLY A 133 -1.40 6.95 -6.54
CA GLY A 133 0.02 6.84 -6.26
C GLY A 133 0.45 7.36 -4.90
N MET A 134 1.76 7.38 -4.73
CA MET A 134 2.46 8.02 -3.63
C MET A 134 3.72 8.68 -4.14
N VAL A 135 4.02 9.88 -3.66
CA VAL A 135 5.14 10.69 -4.10
C VAL A 135 6.31 10.62 -3.14
N TYR A 136 7.50 10.53 -3.70
CA TYR A 136 8.75 10.70 -2.98
C TYR A 136 9.48 11.95 -3.51
N GLN A 137 9.59 12.99 -2.70
CA GLN A 137 10.20 14.26 -3.07
C GLN A 137 11.71 14.23 -2.84
N ILE A 138 12.50 14.56 -3.86
CA ILE A 138 13.96 14.52 -3.82
C ILE A 138 14.55 15.91 -4.12
N PHE A 139 15.48 16.33 -3.27
CA PHE A 139 16.40 17.44 -3.54
C PHE A 139 17.71 16.87 -4.13
N PRO A 140 17.96 16.98 -5.45
CA PRO A 140 18.95 16.14 -6.15
C PRO A 140 20.39 16.23 -5.63
N ASP A 141 20.89 17.44 -5.34
CA ASP A 141 22.29 17.65 -4.90
C ASP A 141 22.61 16.94 -3.56
N ARG A 142 21.58 16.62 -2.78
CA ARG A 142 21.69 16.12 -1.39
C ARG A 142 21.25 14.67 -1.24
N TYR A 143 20.85 14.03 -2.33
CA TYR A 143 20.21 12.74 -2.27
C TYR A 143 21.20 11.57 -2.32
N ALA A 144 21.91 11.42 -3.44
CA ALA A 144 22.83 10.31 -3.63
C ALA A 144 23.91 10.65 -4.66
N ARG A 145 25.15 10.24 -4.38
CA ARG A 145 26.30 10.33 -5.28
C ARG A 145 26.42 9.06 -6.13
N ASP A 146 26.75 9.20 -7.41
CA ASP A 146 27.18 8.11 -8.30
C ASP A 146 28.72 7.99 -8.34
N GLU A 147 29.27 6.95 -8.94
CA GLU A 147 30.73 6.73 -8.99
C GLU A 147 31.55 7.90 -9.57
N ASN A 148 30.97 8.68 -10.50
CA ASN A 148 31.64 9.77 -11.21
C ASN A 148 31.33 11.17 -10.64
N TRP A 149 30.65 11.23 -9.49
CA TRP A 149 30.16 12.49 -8.91
C TRP A 149 31.26 13.54 -8.71
N ARG A 150 32.42 13.10 -8.23
CA ARG A 150 33.49 13.99 -7.77
C ARG A 150 34.16 14.71 -8.92
N GLU A 151 34.54 13.97 -9.97
CA GLU A 151 35.18 14.54 -11.15
C GLU A 151 34.24 15.50 -11.87
N ARG A 152 32.96 15.11 -12.01
CA ARG A 152 31.92 15.94 -12.62
C ARG A 152 31.68 17.23 -11.84
N THR A 153 31.52 17.14 -10.52
CA THR A 153 31.28 18.32 -9.67
C THR A 153 32.48 19.26 -9.66
N LEU A 154 33.70 18.71 -9.54
CA LEU A 154 34.94 19.49 -9.54
C LEU A 154 35.13 20.23 -10.88
N ALA A 155 34.90 19.55 -12.00
CA ALA A 155 35.02 20.14 -13.34
C ALA A 155 34.09 21.33 -13.56
N GLU A 156 32.93 21.37 -12.90
CA GLU A 156 31.99 22.49 -12.99
C GLU A 156 32.28 23.60 -11.98
N VAL A 157 32.67 23.25 -10.75
CA VAL A 157 33.00 24.22 -9.69
C VAL A 157 34.30 24.97 -9.99
N GLU A 158 35.27 24.35 -10.68
CA GLU A 158 36.54 24.99 -11.07
C GLU A 158 36.42 25.92 -12.29
N LYS A 159 35.27 25.93 -12.99
CA LYS A 159 35.07 26.84 -14.12
C LYS A 159 35.14 28.29 -13.65
N PRO A 160 35.99 29.14 -14.27
CA PRO A 160 36.01 30.56 -13.93
C PRO A 160 34.64 31.20 -14.14
N ARG A 161 34.11 31.85 -13.11
CA ARG A 161 32.81 32.52 -13.14
C ARG A 161 32.88 33.88 -12.45
N ASN A 162 32.25 34.87 -13.06
CA ASN A 162 32.07 36.20 -12.48
C ASN A 162 30.86 36.19 -11.52
N GLY A 163 30.94 36.90 -10.40
CA GLY A 163 29.86 36.99 -9.43
C GLY A 163 29.91 35.89 -8.37
N ILE A 164 28.78 35.22 -8.16
CA ILE A 164 28.61 34.20 -7.11
C ILE A 164 29.53 33.01 -7.37
N GLN A 165 30.27 32.61 -6.35
CA GLN A 165 31.21 31.48 -6.43
C GLN A 165 30.52 30.16 -6.10
N ARG A 166 31.17 29.05 -6.47
CA ARG A 166 30.71 27.70 -6.13
C ARG A 166 31.78 26.99 -5.32
N ARG A 167 31.36 26.12 -4.41
CA ARG A 167 32.25 25.29 -3.59
C ARG A 167 31.76 23.85 -3.62
N MET A 168 32.68 22.91 -3.85
CA MET A 168 32.39 21.49 -3.68
C MET A 168 32.61 21.11 -2.21
N VAL A 169 31.65 20.41 -1.63
CA VAL A 169 31.73 19.88 -0.26
C VAL A 169 32.06 18.39 -0.34
N GLU A 170 33.27 18.02 0.10
CA GLU A 170 33.75 16.63 0.03
C GLU A 170 33.08 15.75 1.11
N ASP A 171 32.99 16.24 2.34
CA ASP A 171 32.34 15.54 3.45
C ASP A 171 30.83 15.56 3.26
N TRP A 172 30.25 14.40 2.94
CA TRP A 172 28.80 14.24 2.77
C TRP A 172 28.01 14.68 4.00
N ASN A 173 28.60 14.67 5.19
CA ASN A 173 27.92 14.96 6.45
C ASN A 173 28.07 16.40 6.93
N GLU A 174 28.87 17.21 6.24
CA GLU A 174 29.01 18.64 6.58
C GLU A 174 27.62 19.30 6.50
N PRO A 175 27.11 19.91 7.59
CA PRO A 175 25.83 20.59 7.56
C PRO A 175 25.84 21.74 6.55
N PRO A 176 24.77 21.93 5.75
CA PRO A 176 24.74 22.99 4.75
C PRO A 176 24.70 24.36 5.43
N VAL A 177 25.41 25.32 4.85
CA VAL A 177 25.47 26.70 5.34
C VAL A 177 25.42 27.67 4.17
N TYR A 178 24.90 28.88 4.43
CA TYR A 178 24.97 29.97 3.48
C TYR A 178 26.12 30.91 3.82
N GLU A 179 27.12 30.96 2.94
CA GLU A 179 28.17 31.98 3.02
C GLU A 179 27.63 33.28 2.42
N ARG A 180 27.41 34.28 3.26
CA ARG A 180 26.86 35.59 2.88
C ARG A 180 27.98 36.61 2.62
N ALA A 181 27.75 37.51 1.66
CA ALA A 181 28.58 38.70 1.44
C ALA A 181 28.24 39.81 2.45
N GLU A 182 29.00 40.92 2.46
CA GLU A 182 28.77 42.05 3.38
C GLU A 182 27.40 42.72 3.20
N ASP A 183 26.83 42.66 1.99
CA ASP A 183 25.51 43.18 1.64
C ASP A 183 24.37 42.19 1.90
N GLY A 184 24.66 41.00 2.45
CA GLY A 184 23.70 39.95 2.74
C GLY A 184 23.34 39.04 1.55
N SER A 185 23.91 39.27 0.36
CA SER A 185 23.73 38.36 -0.78
C SER A 185 24.46 37.03 -0.53
N ILE A 186 24.10 35.99 -1.27
CA ILE A 186 24.89 34.75 -1.26
C ILE A 186 26.22 35.02 -1.97
N LYS A 187 27.33 34.67 -1.30
CA LYS A 187 28.68 34.79 -1.82
C LYS A 187 29.13 33.50 -2.51
N THR A 188 28.81 32.36 -1.90
CA THR A 188 29.22 31.04 -2.37
C THR A 188 28.08 30.04 -2.21
N TRP A 189 27.83 29.24 -3.26
CA TRP A 189 26.92 28.09 -3.20
C TRP A 189 27.68 26.79 -3.01
N ASP A 190 27.22 25.98 -2.06
CA ASP A 190 27.77 24.66 -1.76
C ASP A 190 27.09 23.55 -2.57
N PHE A 191 27.90 22.71 -3.21
CA PHE A 191 27.47 21.54 -3.97
C PHE A 191 28.05 20.27 -3.35
N TYR A 192 27.17 19.33 -3.04
CA TYR A 192 27.52 18.04 -2.46
C TYR A 192 27.66 16.96 -3.54
N GLY A 193 27.21 17.23 -4.76
CA GLY A 193 27.46 16.36 -5.91
C GLY A 193 26.48 15.19 -6.02
N GLY A 194 25.30 15.29 -5.41
CA GLY A 194 24.20 14.38 -5.72
C GLY A 194 23.82 14.46 -7.21
N SER A 195 23.31 13.37 -7.78
CA SER A 195 23.16 13.23 -9.24
C SER A 195 21.94 12.43 -9.68
N LEU A 196 21.56 12.57 -10.95
CA LEU A 196 20.47 11.79 -11.55
C LEU A 196 20.80 10.29 -11.55
N LYS A 197 22.07 9.93 -11.79
CA LYS A 197 22.51 8.54 -11.73
C LYS A 197 22.49 7.99 -10.29
N GLY A 198 22.81 8.83 -9.30
CA GLY A 198 22.65 8.49 -7.89
C GLY A 198 21.20 8.18 -7.53
N ILE A 199 20.25 8.97 -8.03
CA ILE A 199 18.80 8.71 -7.87
C ILE A 199 18.41 7.40 -8.58
N GLN A 200 18.86 7.20 -9.83
CA GLN A 200 18.58 5.99 -10.61
C GLN A 200 19.01 4.72 -9.86
N ASN A 201 20.16 4.74 -9.20
CA ASN A 201 20.69 3.60 -8.44
C ASN A 201 19.85 3.23 -7.20
N ASP A 202 19.05 4.16 -6.67
CA ASP A 202 18.22 3.97 -5.47
C ASP A 202 16.73 3.72 -5.78
N LEU A 203 16.32 3.76 -7.06
CA LEU A 203 14.96 3.44 -7.48
C LEU A 203 14.41 2.11 -6.89
N PRO A 204 15.19 1.02 -6.79
CA PRO A 204 14.69 -0.22 -6.18
C PRO A 204 14.22 -0.05 -4.72
N ARG A 205 14.92 0.77 -3.93
CA ARG A 205 14.53 1.06 -2.54
C ARG A 205 13.25 1.88 -2.48
N ILE A 206 13.12 2.88 -3.35
CA ILE A 206 11.92 3.72 -3.46
C ILE A 206 10.70 2.85 -3.84
N ALA A 207 10.87 1.93 -4.80
CA ALA A 207 9.84 0.98 -5.21
C ALA A 207 9.44 0.02 -4.07
N GLU A 208 10.40 -0.48 -3.28
CA GLU A 208 10.13 -1.33 -2.10
C GLU A 208 9.24 -0.62 -1.06
N LEU A 209 9.40 0.69 -0.88
CA LEU A 209 8.53 1.46 0.02
C LEU A 209 7.10 1.63 -0.54
N GLY A 210 6.90 1.35 -1.83
CA GLY A 210 5.63 1.44 -2.54
C GLY A 210 5.32 2.81 -3.13
N PHE A 211 6.34 3.66 -3.30
CA PHE A 211 6.17 4.93 -4.03
C PHE A 211 6.07 4.66 -5.53
N THR A 212 5.16 5.37 -6.19
CA THR A 212 4.88 5.24 -7.62
C THR A 212 5.17 6.53 -8.39
N ALA A 213 5.64 7.57 -7.69
CA ALA A 213 6.04 8.83 -8.29
C ALA A 213 7.23 9.45 -7.54
N ILE A 214 8.12 10.11 -8.28
CA ILE A 214 9.19 10.95 -7.73
C ILE A 214 8.94 12.38 -8.17
N TYR A 215 8.97 13.30 -7.22
CA TYR A 215 8.99 14.73 -7.50
C TYR A 215 10.42 15.25 -7.28
N LEU A 216 11.05 15.71 -8.38
CA LEU A 216 12.37 16.33 -8.33
C LEU A 216 12.23 17.84 -8.17
N ASN A 217 12.89 18.39 -7.16
CA ASN A 217 13.25 19.82 -7.17
C ASN A 217 14.02 20.19 -8.44
N PRO A 218 14.15 21.49 -8.79
CA PRO A 218 14.66 21.91 -10.10
C PRO A 218 15.99 21.24 -10.48
N ILE A 219 16.07 20.73 -11.71
CA ILE A 219 17.23 19.99 -12.24
C ILE A 219 17.97 20.71 -13.38
N PHE A 220 17.47 21.86 -13.80
CA PHE A 220 18.04 22.62 -14.91
C PHE A 220 19.26 23.42 -14.47
N GLU A 221 20.13 23.71 -15.44
CA GLU A 221 21.36 24.46 -15.21
C GLU A 221 21.07 25.77 -14.47
N ALA A 222 21.77 26.00 -13.36
CA ALA A 222 21.61 27.20 -12.54
C ALA A 222 22.90 27.58 -11.82
N ALA A 223 22.94 28.74 -11.15
CA ALA A 223 24.09 29.15 -10.35
C ALA A 223 24.13 28.48 -8.97
N SER A 224 22.95 28.25 -8.38
CA SER A 224 22.78 27.70 -7.04
C SER A 224 22.69 26.16 -6.99
N ASN A 225 22.68 25.64 -5.76
CA ASN A 225 22.41 24.23 -5.49
C ASN A 225 20.91 23.86 -5.53
N HIS A 226 20.01 24.84 -5.37
CA HIS A 226 18.56 24.63 -5.40
C HIS A 226 17.95 24.81 -6.78
N ARG A 227 18.65 25.51 -7.69
CA ARG A 227 18.36 25.64 -9.12
C ARG A 227 17.08 26.40 -9.51
N TYR A 228 16.36 26.97 -8.55
CA TYR A 228 15.29 27.95 -8.80
C TYR A 228 15.76 29.18 -9.61
N ASP A 229 17.01 29.59 -9.48
CA ASP A 229 17.66 30.62 -10.29
C ASP A 229 18.08 30.08 -11.68
N THR A 230 17.13 29.54 -12.43
CA THR A 230 17.40 28.79 -13.67
C THR A 230 18.19 29.62 -14.69
N ALA A 231 19.31 29.07 -15.14
CA ALA A 231 20.18 29.66 -16.15
C ALA A 231 19.82 29.21 -17.57
N ASP A 232 19.45 27.94 -17.78
CA ASP A 232 18.95 27.41 -19.05
C ASP A 232 17.96 26.24 -18.83
N TYR A 233 16.66 26.50 -19.01
CA TYR A 233 15.59 25.49 -18.95
C TYR A 233 15.74 24.30 -19.89
N THR A 234 16.55 24.42 -20.95
CA THR A 234 16.68 23.37 -21.96
C THR A 234 17.83 22.41 -21.70
N LYS A 235 18.58 22.61 -20.60
CA LYS A 235 19.78 21.86 -20.27
C LYS A 235 19.76 21.41 -18.81
N ILE A 236 20.02 20.12 -18.59
CA ILE A 236 20.26 19.57 -17.25
C ILE A 236 21.50 20.24 -16.65
N ASP A 237 21.45 20.53 -15.36
CA ASP A 237 22.60 21.06 -14.64
C ASP A 237 23.77 20.06 -14.72
N PRO A 238 24.94 20.48 -15.24
CA PRO A 238 26.04 19.55 -15.48
C PRO A 238 26.59 18.86 -14.22
N ILE A 239 26.33 19.38 -13.02
CA ILE A 239 26.69 18.70 -11.77
C ILE A 239 25.79 17.48 -11.54
N LEU A 240 24.50 17.57 -11.91
CA LEU A 240 23.54 16.47 -11.76
C LEU A 240 23.69 15.39 -12.84
N GLY A 241 24.14 15.76 -14.04
CA GLY A 241 24.33 14.85 -15.17
C GLY A 241 23.99 15.47 -16.52
N THR A 242 23.44 14.66 -17.41
CA THR A 242 23.09 15.02 -18.79
C THR A 242 21.60 14.75 -19.09
N GLU A 243 21.13 15.22 -20.25
CA GLU A 243 19.79 14.88 -20.76
C GLU A 243 19.63 13.37 -21.02
N GLN A 244 20.72 12.69 -21.40
CA GLN A 244 20.73 11.23 -21.53
C GLN A 244 20.53 10.54 -20.16
N ASP A 245 21.23 11.01 -19.12
CA ASP A 245 21.05 10.47 -17.76
C ASP A 245 19.61 10.66 -17.25
N PHE A 246 18.97 11.79 -17.59
CA PHE A 246 17.57 12.02 -17.26
C PHE A 246 16.62 11.04 -17.97
N THR A 247 16.84 10.80 -19.27
CA THR A 247 16.05 9.85 -20.06
C THR A 247 16.22 8.44 -19.50
N GLU A 248 17.46 8.03 -19.20
CA GLU A 248 17.75 6.73 -18.58
C GLU A 248 17.13 6.58 -17.18
N LEU A 249 17.09 7.65 -16.39
CA LEU A 249 16.40 7.67 -15.10
C LEU A 249 14.90 7.43 -15.30
N CYS A 250 14.25 8.11 -16.25
CA CYS A 250 12.83 7.94 -16.53
C CYS A 250 12.50 6.52 -17.02
N GLU A 251 13.29 5.98 -17.95
CA GLU A 251 13.11 4.60 -18.44
C GLU A 251 13.32 3.55 -17.34
N ALA A 252 14.28 3.77 -16.44
CA ALA A 252 14.52 2.88 -15.30
C ALA A 252 13.39 2.97 -14.26
N ALA A 253 12.86 4.17 -14.02
CA ALA A 253 11.73 4.41 -13.12
C ALA A 253 10.45 3.78 -13.67
N GLU A 254 10.17 3.92 -14.97
CA GLU A 254 9.00 3.34 -15.64
C GLU A 254 8.97 1.80 -15.51
N LYS A 255 10.11 1.13 -15.64
CA LYS A 255 10.24 -0.33 -15.44
C LYS A 255 9.86 -0.79 -14.03
N LEU A 256 9.86 0.11 -13.05
CA LEU A 256 9.47 -0.13 -11.67
C LEU A 256 8.10 0.48 -11.34
N GLY A 257 7.37 0.99 -12.33
CA GLY A 257 6.07 1.65 -12.13
C GLY A 257 6.15 3.03 -11.48
N ILE A 258 7.32 3.70 -11.57
CA ILE A 258 7.56 5.02 -10.98
C ILE A 258 7.52 6.09 -12.08
N SER A 259 6.66 7.09 -11.91
CA SER A 259 6.61 8.29 -12.77
C SER A 259 7.45 9.44 -12.22
N ILE A 260 8.05 10.26 -13.09
CA ILE A 260 8.85 11.43 -12.68
C ILE A 260 8.08 12.73 -12.89
N ILE A 261 8.00 13.57 -11.86
CA ILE A 261 7.43 14.92 -11.86
C ILE A 261 8.56 15.93 -11.73
N LEU A 262 8.59 16.93 -12.60
CA LEU A 262 9.60 17.99 -12.60
C LEU A 262 9.11 19.28 -11.96
N ASP A 263 10.03 20.07 -11.41
CA ASP A 263 9.77 21.43 -10.94
C ASP A 263 9.85 22.44 -12.09
N GLY A 264 8.76 23.16 -12.34
CA GLY A 264 8.58 24.15 -13.40
C GLY A 264 8.69 25.56 -12.86
N VAL A 265 9.89 26.12 -12.89
CA VAL A 265 10.18 27.49 -12.42
C VAL A 265 9.95 28.51 -13.54
N PHE A 266 8.68 28.74 -13.88
CA PHE A 266 8.29 29.53 -15.05
C PHE A 266 7.95 30.99 -14.74
N ASN A 267 7.98 31.38 -13.48
CA ASN A 267 7.76 32.76 -13.06
C ASN A 267 9.00 33.66 -13.24
N HIS A 268 10.20 33.12 -13.06
CA HIS A 268 11.44 33.88 -13.07
C HIS A 268 12.61 33.03 -13.57
N THR A 269 13.69 33.69 -13.99
CA THR A 269 15.00 33.05 -14.27
C THR A 269 16.02 33.44 -13.20
N GLY A 270 17.22 32.89 -13.24
CA GLY A 270 18.38 33.48 -12.56
C GLY A 270 18.87 34.75 -13.26
N ASP A 271 19.45 35.69 -12.51
CA ASP A 271 20.14 36.86 -13.07
C ASP A 271 21.41 36.47 -13.84
N ASP A 272 21.99 35.33 -13.51
CA ASP A 272 23.10 34.70 -14.20
C ASP A 272 22.64 33.56 -15.12
N SER A 273 21.89 33.94 -16.16
CA SER A 273 21.28 33.04 -17.14
C SER A 273 21.66 33.38 -18.58
N ILE A 274 21.35 32.49 -19.54
CA ILE A 274 21.48 32.81 -20.97
C ILE A 274 20.53 33.94 -21.41
N TYR A 275 19.49 34.18 -20.61
CA TYR A 275 18.43 35.14 -20.88
C TYR A 275 18.78 36.54 -20.34
N PHE A 276 19.23 36.62 -19.08
CA PHE A 276 19.51 37.89 -18.40
C PHE A 276 21.01 38.26 -18.43
N ASN A 277 21.89 37.26 -18.24
CA ASN A 277 23.36 37.31 -18.34
C ASN A 277 24.03 38.48 -17.59
N ARG A 278 23.66 38.73 -16.33
CA ARG A 278 24.16 39.88 -15.54
C ARG A 278 25.68 39.96 -15.45
N TYR A 279 26.34 38.82 -15.33
CA TYR A 279 27.79 38.72 -15.11
C TYR A 279 28.59 38.35 -16.37
N GLY A 280 27.92 38.15 -17.51
CA GLY A 280 28.57 37.79 -18.77
C GLY A 280 29.20 36.40 -18.78
N ASN A 281 28.66 35.46 -18.00
CA ASN A 281 29.16 34.08 -17.92
C ASN A 281 28.67 33.21 -19.08
N TYR A 282 27.64 33.64 -19.81
CA TYR A 282 27.05 32.90 -20.94
C TYR A 282 27.36 33.57 -22.28
N PRO A 283 27.44 32.79 -23.38
CA PRO A 283 27.64 33.35 -24.71
C PRO A 283 26.41 34.14 -25.18
N GLY A 284 26.65 35.22 -25.93
CA GLY A 284 25.59 36.13 -26.38
C GLY A 284 25.36 37.31 -25.44
N VAL A 285 24.38 38.15 -25.77
CA VAL A 285 24.06 39.37 -25.03
C VAL A 285 22.73 39.17 -24.31
N GLY A 286 22.75 39.13 -22.97
CA GLY A 286 21.55 38.99 -22.15
C GLY A 286 20.80 40.31 -21.95
N ALA A 287 19.56 40.23 -21.45
CA ALA A 287 18.65 41.36 -21.31
C ALA A 287 19.19 42.50 -20.41
N TRP A 288 20.05 42.17 -19.45
CA TRP A 288 20.74 43.14 -18.58
C TRP A 288 21.83 43.93 -19.30
N GLN A 289 22.50 43.30 -20.26
CA GLN A 289 23.74 43.83 -20.84
C GLN A 289 23.49 44.84 -21.95
N SER A 290 22.33 44.81 -22.59
CA SER A 290 21.97 45.72 -23.69
C SER A 290 20.46 45.79 -23.90
N GLU A 291 19.95 46.97 -24.23
CA GLU A 291 18.57 47.16 -24.70
C GLU A 291 18.31 46.48 -26.07
N ASP A 292 19.36 46.25 -26.86
CA ASP A 292 19.29 45.54 -28.15
C ASP A 292 19.38 44.01 -27.99
N SER A 293 19.36 43.50 -26.75
CA SER A 293 19.41 42.06 -26.49
C SER A 293 18.18 41.36 -27.11
N PRO A 294 18.34 40.17 -27.74
CA PRO A 294 17.21 39.38 -28.20
C PRO A 294 16.29 38.92 -27.06
N TRP A 295 16.76 38.99 -25.81
CA TRP A 295 16.01 38.62 -24.62
C TRP A 295 15.39 39.81 -23.90
N ARG A 296 15.56 41.05 -24.41
CA ARG A 296 15.09 42.25 -23.72
C ARG A 296 13.60 42.22 -23.39
N ASP A 297 12.78 41.73 -24.33
CA ASP A 297 11.32 41.61 -24.19
C ASP A 297 10.87 40.53 -23.20
N ALA A 298 11.77 39.61 -22.83
CA ALA A 298 11.47 38.55 -21.87
C ALA A 298 11.37 39.04 -20.42
N PHE A 299 11.70 40.31 -20.15
CA PHE A 299 11.71 40.90 -18.81
C PHE A 299 11.14 42.32 -18.84
N THR A 300 10.61 42.78 -17.71
CA THR A 300 10.11 44.16 -17.55
C THR A 300 11.16 45.03 -16.87
N PHE A 301 11.59 46.11 -17.55
CA PHE A 301 12.51 47.11 -16.99
C PHE A 301 11.79 48.45 -16.80
N HIS A 302 12.07 49.11 -15.68
CA HIS A 302 11.50 50.40 -15.30
C HIS A 302 12.41 51.57 -15.67
N GLU A 303 11.85 52.78 -15.78
CA GLU A 303 12.58 53.99 -16.18
C GLU A 303 13.73 54.37 -15.22
N ASP A 304 13.66 53.93 -13.96
CA ASP A 304 14.70 54.16 -12.94
C ASP A 304 15.86 53.15 -13.02
N GLY A 305 15.80 52.21 -13.97
CA GLY A 305 16.80 51.16 -14.18
C GLY A 305 16.57 49.91 -13.32
N SER A 306 15.51 49.86 -12.51
CA SER A 306 15.07 48.64 -11.85
C SER A 306 14.30 47.72 -12.82
N TYR A 307 13.96 46.52 -12.37
CA TYR A 307 13.23 45.52 -13.16
C TYR A 307 12.36 44.68 -12.23
N ASP A 308 11.34 44.04 -12.80
CA ASP A 308 10.48 43.14 -12.05
C ASP A 308 11.28 41.92 -11.60
N CYS A 309 11.18 41.60 -10.32
CA CYS A 309 11.89 40.49 -9.70
C CYS A 309 11.01 39.81 -8.67
N TRP A 310 11.22 38.50 -8.51
CA TRP A 310 10.46 37.70 -7.58
C TRP A 310 10.61 38.25 -6.15
N TRP A 311 9.53 38.78 -5.58
CA TRP A 311 9.47 39.33 -4.22
C TRP A 311 10.57 40.37 -3.89
N GLY A 312 11.04 41.12 -4.88
CA GLY A 312 12.13 42.09 -4.70
C GLY A 312 13.54 41.45 -4.61
N VAL A 313 13.64 40.14 -4.80
CA VAL A 313 14.92 39.41 -4.78
C VAL A 313 15.62 39.60 -6.12
N SER A 314 16.58 40.53 -6.15
CA SER A 314 17.22 40.98 -7.40
C SER A 314 17.98 39.92 -8.20
N ASN A 315 18.29 38.74 -7.64
CA ASN A 315 18.92 37.66 -8.40
C ASN A 315 17.91 36.75 -9.15
N MET A 316 16.61 37.04 -9.04
CA MET A 316 15.53 36.29 -9.68
C MET A 316 14.63 37.22 -10.53
N PRO A 317 15.12 37.70 -11.69
CA PRO A 317 14.33 38.54 -12.59
C PRO A 317 13.08 37.80 -13.12
N ALA A 318 11.92 38.46 -13.01
CA ALA A 318 10.63 37.90 -13.38
C ALA A 318 10.43 37.87 -14.90
N LEU A 319 9.90 36.76 -15.41
CA LEU A 319 9.61 36.59 -16.82
C LEU A 319 8.35 37.37 -17.21
N ASN A 320 8.41 38.05 -18.35
CA ASN A 320 7.25 38.67 -18.97
C ASN A 320 6.39 37.61 -19.68
N GLU A 321 5.38 37.09 -19.00
CA GLU A 321 4.44 36.07 -19.55
C GLU A 321 3.62 36.55 -20.76
N ASN A 322 3.54 37.88 -21.00
CA ASN A 322 2.90 38.45 -22.18
C ASN A 322 3.82 38.46 -23.42
N SER A 323 5.12 38.20 -23.24
CA SER A 323 6.07 38.14 -24.36
C SER A 323 5.80 36.91 -25.24
N GLU A 324 5.62 37.12 -26.54
CA GLU A 324 5.51 36.03 -27.52
C GLU A 324 6.77 35.15 -27.51
N LEU A 325 7.93 35.74 -27.24
CA LEU A 325 9.20 35.02 -27.12
C LEU A 325 9.16 34.02 -25.95
N VAL A 326 8.75 34.48 -24.76
CA VAL A 326 8.66 33.65 -23.55
C VAL A 326 7.62 32.56 -23.75
N ARG A 327 6.42 32.91 -24.22
CA ARG A 327 5.34 31.94 -24.51
C ARG A 327 5.78 30.88 -25.50
N LYS A 328 6.42 31.26 -26.60
CA LYS A 328 6.94 30.30 -27.58
C LYS A 328 8.03 29.39 -27.00
N LYS A 329 8.91 29.93 -26.15
CA LYS A 329 10.00 29.18 -25.52
C LYS A 329 9.50 28.16 -24.49
N LEU A 330 8.46 28.49 -23.73
CA LEU A 330 7.90 27.62 -22.70
C LEU A 330 6.83 26.66 -23.25
N LEU A 331 5.83 27.20 -23.96
CA LEU A 331 4.59 26.51 -24.36
C LEU A 331 4.64 25.91 -25.77
N GLY A 332 5.55 26.37 -26.62
CA GLY A 332 5.61 25.97 -28.03
C GLY A 332 5.83 24.46 -28.20
N LYS A 333 5.60 23.94 -29.42
CA LYS A 333 5.81 22.52 -29.75
C LYS A 333 7.21 22.02 -29.34
N ASP A 334 8.24 22.83 -29.59
CA ASP A 334 9.63 22.58 -29.22
C ASP A 334 10.04 23.32 -27.92
N GLY A 335 9.04 23.80 -27.17
CA GLY A 335 9.21 24.53 -25.92
C GLY A 335 9.59 23.63 -24.75
N VAL A 336 9.99 24.26 -23.65
CA VAL A 336 10.53 23.60 -22.43
C VAL A 336 9.58 22.53 -21.90
N ILE A 337 8.29 22.86 -21.74
CA ILE A 337 7.30 21.96 -21.11
C ILE A 337 7.20 20.65 -21.90
N ARG A 338 6.97 20.77 -23.20
CA ARG A 338 6.76 19.62 -24.08
C ARG A 338 8.06 18.85 -24.34
N LYS A 339 9.21 19.53 -24.37
CA LYS A 339 10.53 18.89 -24.50
C LYS A 339 10.73 17.85 -23.40
N TRP A 340 10.55 18.22 -22.14
CA TRP A 340 10.88 17.32 -21.03
C TRP A 340 9.82 16.23 -20.79
N LEU A 341 8.55 16.48 -21.16
CA LEU A 341 7.54 15.43 -21.24
C LEU A 341 7.94 14.37 -22.28
N ARG A 342 8.44 14.77 -23.46
CA ARG A 342 8.99 13.83 -24.46
C ARG A 342 10.23 13.08 -23.98
N ALA A 343 11.02 13.69 -23.10
CA ALA A 343 12.21 13.07 -22.53
C ALA A 343 11.89 12.04 -21.42
N GLY A 344 10.63 11.95 -20.97
CA GLY A 344 10.17 10.93 -20.03
C GLY A 344 9.44 11.46 -18.79
N ALA A 345 9.41 12.77 -18.55
CA ALA A 345 8.62 13.33 -17.45
C ALA A 345 7.12 13.06 -17.64
N HIS A 346 6.40 12.87 -16.53
CA HIS A 346 4.96 12.60 -16.52
C HIS A 346 4.13 13.75 -15.91
N GLY A 347 4.78 14.84 -15.51
CA GLY A 347 4.06 16.00 -14.98
C GLY A 347 4.98 17.10 -14.49
N TRP A 348 4.36 18.18 -14.07
CA TRP A 348 5.02 19.38 -13.55
C TRP A 348 4.41 19.82 -12.22
N ARG A 349 5.28 20.18 -11.28
CA ARG A 349 4.96 21.04 -10.12
C ARG A 349 5.39 22.44 -10.49
N LEU A 350 4.48 23.40 -10.47
CA LEU A 350 4.77 24.81 -10.78
C LEU A 350 5.20 25.55 -9.52
N ASP A 351 6.39 26.13 -9.58
CA ASP A 351 6.94 26.98 -8.55
C ASP A 351 6.20 28.32 -8.49
N VAL A 352 5.83 28.74 -7.28
CA VAL A 352 5.14 30.00 -6.99
C VAL A 352 4.00 30.29 -7.99
N ALA A 353 3.04 29.37 -8.06
CA ALA A 353 1.91 29.48 -8.99
C ALA A 353 1.09 30.78 -8.81
N ASP A 354 1.13 31.35 -7.59
CA ASP A 354 0.53 32.64 -7.23
C ASP A 354 1.00 33.85 -8.06
N GLU A 355 2.18 33.77 -8.68
CA GLU A 355 2.75 34.86 -9.50
C GLU A 355 2.37 34.75 -10.98
N LEU A 356 1.99 33.57 -11.45
CA LEU A 356 1.58 33.36 -12.83
C LEU A 356 0.13 33.81 -12.99
N SER A 357 -0.28 34.37 -14.14
CA SER A 357 -1.70 34.64 -14.37
C SER A 357 -2.49 33.34 -14.60
N ASP A 358 -3.78 33.36 -14.27
CA ASP A 358 -4.66 32.21 -14.50
C ASP A 358 -4.71 31.81 -15.98
N ASP A 359 -4.67 32.78 -16.91
CA ASP A 359 -4.69 32.49 -18.35
C ASP A 359 -3.38 31.82 -18.80
N PHE A 360 -2.24 32.23 -18.23
CA PHE A 360 -0.97 31.57 -18.50
C PHE A 360 -0.91 30.16 -17.90
N LEU A 361 -1.46 29.93 -16.71
CA LEU A 361 -1.62 28.59 -16.13
C LEU A 361 -2.47 27.68 -17.03
N ALA A 362 -3.59 28.19 -17.55
CA ALA A 362 -4.43 27.44 -18.48
C ALA A 362 -3.69 27.09 -19.79
N ASP A 363 -2.86 27.99 -20.30
CA ASP A 363 -2.03 27.71 -21.48
C ASP A 363 -0.91 26.69 -21.20
N ILE A 364 -0.29 26.73 -20.01
CA ILE A 364 0.65 25.69 -19.57
C ILE A 364 -0.06 24.34 -19.55
N LYS A 365 -1.25 24.27 -18.95
CA LYS A 365 -2.07 23.06 -18.90
C LYS A 365 -2.38 22.54 -20.29
N ALA A 366 -2.81 23.41 -21.20
CA ALA A 366 -3.07 23.03 -22.59
C ALA A 366 -1.82 22.44 -23.27
N ALA A 367 -0.65 23.05 -23.09
CA ALA A 367 0.61 22.55 -23.65
C ALA A 367 1.03 21.19 -23.06
N VAL A 368 0.83 20.99 -21.74
CA VAL A 368 1.07 19.70 -21.07
C VAL A 368 0.17 18.62 -21.67
N LEU A 369 -1.13 18.88 -21.77
CA LEU A 369 -2.12 17.90 -22.25
C LEU A 369 -1.98 17.59 -23.75
N GLU A 370 -1.53 18.56 -24.56
CA GLU A 370 -1.26 18.34 -25.98
C GLU A 370 -0.10 17.36 -26.21
N GLU A 371 0.89 17.34 -25.31
CA GLU A 371 2.01 16.40 -25.38
C GLU A 371 1.68 15.06 -24.73
N LYS A 372 1.07 15.09 -23.54
CA LYS A 372 0.73 13.90 -22.77
C LYS A 372 -0.63 14.06 -22.07
N PRO A 373 -1.71 13.46 -22.61
CA PRO A 373 -3.09 13.71 -22.15
C PRO A 373 -3.38 13.37 -20.68
N ASP A 374 -2.63 12.46 -20.07
CA ASP A 374 -2.73 12.02 -18.68
C ASP A 374 -1.64 12.62 -17.77
N ALA A 375 -0.86 13.60 -18.25
CA ALA A 375 0.16 14.26 -17.44
C ALA A 375 -0.44 15.17 -16.37
N LEU A 376 0.30 15.29 -15.27
CA LEU A 376 -0.06 16.06 -14.08
C LEU A 376 0.44 17.51 -14.16
N LEU A 377 -0.37 18.45 -13.68
CA LEU A 377 0.05 19.82 -13.39
C LEU A 377 -0.40 20.24 -11.98
N LEU A 378 0.56 20.38 -11.06
CA LEU A 378 0.34 20.82 -9.68
C LEU A 378 0.86 22.24 -9.49
N GLY A 379 0.16 23.05 -8.70
CA GLY A 379 0.67 24.36 -8.26
C GLY A 379 1.25 24.33 -6.84
N GLU A 380 2.30 25.09 -6.61
CA GLU A 380 2.63 25.53 -5.26
C GLU A 380 1.66 26.62 -4.80
N VAL A 381 0.72 26.25 -3.93
CA VAL A 381 -0.23 27.16 -3.27
C VAL A 381 -0.26 26.78 -1.80
N TRP A 382 -0.08 27.74 -0.90
CA TRP A 382 0.14 27.47 0.53
C TRP A 382 -1.14 27.50 1.38
N GLU A 383 -2.25 27.96 0.80
CA GLU A 383 -3.55 28.07 1.44
C GLU A 383 -4.60 27.29 0.62
N ASP A 384 -5.87 27.40 1.01
CA ASP A 384 -6.99 26.77 0.30
C ASP A 384 -7.04 27.24 -1.17
N ALA A 385 -6.67 26.35 -2.09
CA ALA A 385 -6.56 26.63 -3.51
C ALA A 385 -7.93 26.84 -4.18
N SER A 386 -9.03 26.43 -3.54
CA SER A 386 -10.39 26.57 -4.10
C SER A 386 -10.91 28.01 -4.06
N ASN A 387 -10.39 28.83 -3.13
CA ASN A 387 -10.86 30.20 -2.86
C ASN A 387 -9.74 31.20 -2.59
N LYS A 388 -8.49 30.84 -2.93
CA LYS A 388 -7.30 31.66 -2.72
C LYS A 388 -7.47 33.04 -3.33
N ILE A 389 -7.16 34.07 -2.53
CA ILE A 389 -6.94 35.43 -2.99
C ILE A 389 -5.44 35.69 -2.98
N SER A 390 -4.88 36.04 -4.14
CA SER A 390 -3.48 36.46 -4.28
C SER A 390 -3.42 37.79 -5.01
N TYR A 391 -2.59 38.72 -4.52
CA TYR A 391 -2.45 40.07 -5.09
C TYR A 391 -3.77 40.83 -5.27
N GLY A 392 -4.77 40.58 -4.42
CA GLY A 392 -6.10 41.20 -4.49
C GLY A 392 -7.04 40.58 -5.52
N HIS A 393 -6.65 39.47 -6.14
CA HIS A 393 -7.43 38.74 -7.14
C HIS A 393 -7.81 37.34 -6.65
N LEU A 394 -9.07 36.98 -6.81
CA LEU A 394 -9.53 35.61 -6.60
C LEU A 394 -8.98 34.71 -7.71
N ARG A 395 -8.26 33.65 -7.33
CA ARG A 395 -7.59 32.75 -8.28
C ARG A 395 -8.53 31.65 -8.76
N ARG A 396 -8.30 31.15 -9.98
CA ARG A 396 -9.13 30.12 -10.65
C ARG A 396 -8.56 28.70 -10.63
N TYR A 397 -7.62 28.40 -9.73
CA TYR A 397 -6.82 27.18 -9.75
C TYR A 397 -7.58 25.87 -9.95
N LEU A 398 -8.75 25.71 -9.31
CA LEU A 398 -9.52 24.46 -9.30
C LEU A 398 -10.80 24.53 -10.17
N GLN A 399 -10.85 25.40 -11.18
CA GLN A 399 -11.99 25.48 -12.11
C GLN A 399 -11.85 24.52 -13.30
N GLY A 400 -10.69 23.89 -13.46
CA GLY A 400 -10.46 22.71 -14.31
C GLY A 400 -9.64 22.96 -15.59
N SER A 401 -9.38 24.21 -15.95
CA SER A 401 -8.50 24.52 -17.10
C SER A 401 -7.07 24.83 -16.68
N GLU A 402 -6.86 25.15 -15.41
CA GLU A 402 -5.62 25.67 -14.83
C GLU A 402 -4.79 24.54 -14.21
N LEU A 403 -5.05 24.16 -12.96
CA LEU A 403 -4.29 23.13 -12.24
C LEU A 403 -5.13 21.86 -12.05
N ASP A 404 -4.46 20.71 -11.93
CA ASP A 404 -5.13 19.51 -11.42
C ASP A 404 -5.37 19.63 -9.92
N SER A 405 -4.39 20.15 -9.19
CA SER A 405 -4.48 20.46 -7.76
C SER A 405 -3.28 21.28 -7.30
N ALA A 406 -3.07 21.36 -5.99
CA ALA A 406 -1.96 22.06 -5.36
C ALA A 406 -1.23 21.21 -4.30
N MET A 407 -0.11 21.75 -3.81
CA MET A 407 0.56 21.26 -2.60
C MET A 407 -0.34 21.50 -1.37
N ASP A 408 -0.75 20.43 -0.69
CA ASP A 408 -1.78 20.52 0.37
C ASP A 408 -1.19 20.96 1.72
N TYR A 409 -0.80 22.24 1.78
CA TYR A 409 -0.42 22.90 3.02
C TYR A 409 -1.58 23.04 4.02
N PRO A 410 -2.86 23.21 3.61
CA PRO A 410 -3.99 23.09 4.52
C PRO A 410 -4.03 21.75 5.29
N PHE A 411 -3.82 20.61 4.60
CA PHE A 411 -3.67 19.31 5.25
C PHE A 411 -2.51 19.30 6.25
N ARG A 412 -1.34 19.80 5.83
CA ARG A 412 -0.14 19.87 6.68
C ARG A 412 -0.41 20.63 7.98
N ASP A 413 -0.99 21.82 7.86
CA ASP A 413 -1.24 22.71 8.99
C ASP A 413 -2.33 22.17 9.92
N MET A 414 -3.32 21.45 9.38
CA MET A 414 -4.30 20.71 10.16
C MET A 414 -3.63 19.60 10.98
N VAL A 415 -2.81 18.74 10.36
CA VAL A 415 -2.15 17.62 11.05
C VAL A 415 -1.21 18.10 12.14
N ILE A 416 -0.32 19.04 11.81
CA ILE A 416 0.65 19.58 12.77
C ILE A 416 -0.09 20.36 13.87
N GLY A 417 -1.07 21.18 13.50
CA GLY A 417 -1.89 21.94 14.44
C GLY A 417 -2.56 21.05 15.46
N PHE A 418 -3.17 19.96 15.01
CA PHE A 418 -3.81 18.97 15.86
C PHE A 418 -2.79 18.25 16.76
N LEU A 419 -1.76 17.61 16.21
CA LEU A 419 -0.81 16.80 16.99
C LEU A 419 0.06 17.60 17.97
N MET A 420 0.30 18.88 17.68
CA MET A 420 1.04 19.80 18.55
C MET A 420 0.12 20.50 19.56
N GLY A 421 -1.20 20.37 19.43
CA GLY A 421 -2.18 20.97 20.33
C GLY A 421 -2.44 22.46 20.10
N TYR A 422 -2.10 22.98 18.93
CA TYR A 422 -2.51 24.31 18.47
C TYR A 422 -3.96 24.33 17.99
N ARG A 423 -4.49 23.16 17.62
CA ARG A 423 -5.89 22.92 17.25
C ARG A 423 -6.46 21.78 18.09
N ASP A 424 -7.72 21.91 18.49
CA ASP A 424 -8.47 20.78 19.04
C ASP A 424 -9.04 19.89 17.92
N ALA A 425 -9.63 18.74 18.30
CA ALA A 425 -10.20 17.82 17.31
C ALA A 425 -11.41 18.40 16.55
N TYR A 426 -12.18 19.32 17.13
CA TYR A 426 -13.34 19.93 16.47
C TYR A 426 -12.89 20.84 15.34
N GLN A 427 -11.83 21.62 15.58
CA GLN A 427 -11.18 22.46 14.57
C GLN A 427 -10.55 21.61 13.46
N ALA A 428 -9.85 20.53 13.81
CA ALA A 428 -9.26 19.65 12.81
C ALA A 428 -10.33 18.94 11.96
N ALA A 429 -11.43 18.48 12.56
CA ALA A 429 -12.55 17.90 11.81
C ALA A 429 -13.22 18.92 10.88
N GLU A 430 -13.33 20.17 11.33
CA GLU A 430 -13.84 21.28 10.51
C GLU A 430 -12.92 21.59 9.32
N ASP A 431 -11.60 21.57 9.51
CA ASP A 431 -10.63 21.76 8.43
C ASP A 431 -10.79 20.66 7.35
N ILE A 432 -10.95 19.39 7.77
CA ILE A 432 -11.18 18.26 6.86
C ILE A 432 -12.50 18.42 6.09
N GLU A 433 -13.59 18.74 6.78
CA GLU A 433 -14.89 18.91 6.13
C GLU A 433 -14.92 20.13 5.20
N THR A 434 -14.12 21.17 5.49
CA THR A 434 -13.94 22.33 4.60
C THR A 434 -13.26 21.93 3.30
N LEU A 435 -12.16 21.16 3.35
CA LEU A 435 -11.50 20.64 2.15
C LEU A 435 -12.43 19.74 1.33
N ARG A 436 -13.14 18.82 2.01
CA ARG A 436 -14.11 17.90 1.38
C ARG A 436 -15.25 18.66 0.67
N GLU A 437 -15.73 19.76 1.25
CA GLU A 437 -16.84 20.55 0.70
C GLU A 437 -16.38 21.50 -0.43
N ASN A 438 -15.22 22.13 -0.28
CA ASN A 438 -14.75 23.18 -1.17
C ASN A 438 -14.06 22.63 -2.43
N TYR A 439 -13.29 21.55 -2.32
CA TYR A 439 -12.48 21.05 -3.44
C TYR A 439 -13.35 20.21 -4.39
N PRO A 440 -13.18 20.36 -5.72
CA PRO A 440 -13.55 19.31 -6.66
C PRO A 440 -12.98 17.97 -6.21
N ARG A 441 -13.78 16.90 -6.24
CA ARG A 441 -13.34 15.56 -5.79
C ARG A 441 -12.07 15.11 -6.54
N GLU A 442 -11.99 15.45 -7.82
CA GLU A 442 -10.84 15.15 -8.69
C GLU A 442 -9.59 15.92 -8.26
N ALA A 443 -9.75 17.20 -7.88
CA ALA A 443 -8.65 18.02 -7.39
C ALA A 443 -8.18 17.57 -6.00
N LEU A 444 -9.11 17.22 -5.10
CA LEU A 444 -8.74 16.68 -3.78
C LEU A 444 -8.01 15.34 -3.92
N ALA A 445 -8.41 14.49 -4.87
CA ALA A 445 -7.70 13.24 -5.19
C ALA A 445 -6.28 13.47 -5.76
N CYS A 446 -6.02 14.63 -6.37
CA CYS A 446 -4.70 15.06 -6.83
C CYS A 446 -3.95 15.98 -5.84
N ALA A 447 -4.49 16.28 -4.66
CA ALA A 447 -3.80 17.16 -3.71
C ALA A 447 -2.52 16.48 -3.19
N LEU A 448 -1.37 17.19 -3.21
CA LEU A 448 -0.10 16.62 -2.75
C LEU A 448 0.01 16.79 -1.22
N ASN A 449 -0.35 15.75 -0.47
CA ASN A 449 -0.37 15.75 0.98
C ASN A 449 1.06 15.63 1.53
N LEU A 450 1.68 16.75 1.87
CA LEU A 450 3.05 16.81 2.41
C LEU A 450 3.06 17.15 3.91
N LEU A 451 4.07 16.66 4.64
CA LEU A 451 4.32 17.04 6.04
C LEU A 451 5.56 17.95 6.17
N SER A 452 6.56 17.71 5.33
CA SER A 452 7.72 18.58 5.15
C SER A 452 8.07 18.70 3.66
N SER A 453 8.95 19.65 3.34
CA SER A 453 9.48 19.88 1.99
C SER A 453 10.82 20.59 2.10
N HIS A 454 11.41 20.92 0.95
CA HIS A 454 12.60 21.76 0.86
C HIS A 454 12.41 23.21 1.36
N ASP A 455 11.18 23.67 1.62
CA ASP A 455 10.90 25.03 2.15
C ASP A 455 10.32 25.03 3.56
N ARG A 456 9.96 23.85 4.09
CA ARG A 456 9.48 23.70 5.46
C ARG A 456 10.48 22.92 6.31
N PRO A 457 10.52 23.14 7.64
CA PRO A 457 11.35 22.34 8.52
C PRO A 457 11.01 20.86 8.41
N ARG A 458 12.00 20.00 8.70
CA ARG A 458 11.82 18.54 8.74
C ARG A 458 10.74 18.18 9.74
N ILE A 459 9.84 17.28 9.34
CA ILE A 459 8.66 16.98 10.14
C ILE A 459 9.02 16.42 11.51
N ILE A 460 10.06 15.58 11.61
CA ILE A 460 10.50 15.01 12.88
C ILE A 460 10.96 16.11 13.87
N SER A 461 11.64 17.15 13.37
CA SER A 461 12.06 18.30 14.16
C SER A 461 10.87 19.09 14.68
N VAL A 462 9.83 19.27 13.85
CA VAL A 462 8.59 19.94 14.26
C VAL A 462 7.84 19.13 15.32
N LEU A 463 7.63 17.82 15.09
CA LEU A 463 6.88 16.95 15.98
C LEU A 463 7.59 16.71 17.33
N GLY A 464 8.91 16.80 17.36
CA GLY A 464 9.72 16.79 18.57
C GLY A 464 9.69 18.11 19.36
N GLY A 465 9.05 19.16 18.85
CA GLY A 465 9.00 20.46 19.51
C GLY A 465 10.25 21.31 19.27
N GLY A 466 10.79 21.28 18.06
CA GLY A 466 11.88 22.16 17.63
C GLY A 466 11.60 23.65 17.92
N PRO A 467 12.66 24.45 18.13
CA PRO A 467 12.55 25.84 18.56
C PRO A 467 11.96 26.74 17.47
N ASP A 468 11.47 27.90 17.88
CA ASP A 468 11.21 29.01 16.96
C ASP A 468 12.54 29.50 16.38
N GLU A 469 12.72 29.22 15.09
CA GLU A 469 13.96 29.45 14.36
C GLU A 469 14.22 30.92 14.05
N SER A 470 13.20 31.78 14.16
CA SER A 470 13.38 33.23 14.08
C SER A 470 14.33 33.76 15.16
N GLN A 471 14.50 32.98 16.24
CA GLN A 471 15.38 33.27 17.37
C GLN A 471 16.78 32.64 17.24
N LEU A 472 17.04 31.86 16.18
CA LEU A 472 18.32 31.20 15.94
C LEU A 472 19.09 31.83 14.77
N PRO A 473 20.40 32.06 14.90
CA PRO A 473 21.24 32.45 13.77
C PRO A 473 21.15 31.42 12.63
N GLU A 474 21.12 31.89 11.38
CA GLU A 474 21.04 31.05 10.16
C GLU A 474 22.13 29.95 10.16
N SER A 475 23.34 30.28 10.63
CA SER A 475 24.48 29.35 10.74
C SER A 475 24.30 28.20 11.74
N GLU A 476 23.34 28.30 12.66
CA GLU A 476 23.06 27.28 13.68
C GLU A 476 21.85 26.41 13.32
N ARG A 477 21.01 26.85 12.38
CA ARG A 477 19.81 26.11 11.98
C ARG A 477 20.12 24.72 11.42
N SER A 478 21.19 24.60 10.62
CA SER A 478 21.60 23.32 10.03
C SER A 478 22.29 22.35 11.02
N LYS A 479 22.78 22.87 12.15
CA LYS A 479 23.49 22.08 13.17
C LYS A 479 22.59 21.59 14.29
N TRP A 480 21.41 22.18 14.46
CA TRP A 480 20.49 21.86 15.55
C TRP A 480 19.94 20.42 15.47
N ARG A 481 19.79 19.75 16.63
CA ARG A 481 19.27 18.38 16.79
C ARG A 481 18.37 18.31 18.03
N LEU A 482 17.44 17.37 18.02
CA LEU A 482 16.61 16.93 19.14
C LEU A 482 17.45 16.16 20.16
N ASP A 483 17.04 16.23 21.43
CA ASP A 483 17.48 15.25 22.43
C ASP A 483 16.66 13.95 22.32
N GLU A 484 17.15 12.88 22.94
CA GLU A 484 16.55 11.54 22.86
C GLU A 484 15.06 11.51 23.24
N ASN A 485 14.64 12.22 24.31
CA ASN A 485 13.23 12.20 24.72
C ASN A 485 12.35 12.92 23.70
N SER A 486 12.85 14.01 23.13
CA SER A 486 12.13 14.76 22.11
C SER A 486 12.04 13.99 20.79
N MET A 487 13.07 13.18 20.45
CA MET A 487 13.04 12.25 19.31
C MET A 487 12.01 11.13 19.51
N ASP A 488 11.96 10.51 20.69
CA ASP A 488 10.94 9.48 20.98
C ASP A 488 9.52 10.03 20.88
N LEU A 489 9.29 11.23 21.41
CA LEU A 489 8.02 11.93 21.25
C LEU A 489 7.72 12.23 19.78
N ALA A 490 8.73 12.66 19.02
CA ALA A 490 8.61 12.94 17.59
C ALA A 490 8.19 11.69 16.81
N LYS A 491 8.81 10.53 17.06
CA LYS A 491 8.46 9.25 16.42
C LYS A 491 7.01 8.83 16.71
N ARG A 492 6.56 8.95 17.95
CA ARG A 492 5.17 8.62 18.33
C ARG A 492 4.16 9.51 17.61
N ARG A 493 4.44 10.81 17.51
CA ARG A 493 3.63 11.73 16.70
C ARG A 493 3.76 11.48 15.20
N PHE A 494 4.94 11.07 14.73
CA PHE A 494 5.21 10.79 13.33
C PHE A 494 4.41 9.57 12.85
N TRP A 495 4.22 8.56 13.69
CA TRP A 495 3.25 7.48 13.43
C TRP A 495 1.85 8.04 13.16
N LEU A 496 1.32 8.88 14.05
CA LEU A 496 -0.02 9.46 13.89
C LEU A 496 -0.11 10.35 12.63
N ALA A 497 0.90 11.19 12.39
CA ALA A 497 0.94 12.08 11.23
C ALA A 497 0.99 11.30 9.90
N THR A 498 1.84 10.26 9.83
CA THR A 498 1.97 9.41 8.64
C THR A 498 0.71 8.55 8.44
N LEU A 499 0.11 8.05 9.52
CA LEU A 499 -1.17 7.33 9.45
C LEU A 499 -2.25 8.23 8.84
N MET A 500 -2.36 9.48 9.30
CA MET A 500 -3.28 10.45 8.73
C MET A 500 -2.95 10.73 7.26
N GLN A 501 -1.67 10.93 6.93
CA GLN A 501 -1.23 11.18 5.56
C GLN A 501 -1.59 10.05 4.58
N MET A 502 -1.46 8.79 5.00
CA MET A 502 -1.74 7.63 4.15
C MET A 502 -3.22 7.29 4.03
N THR A 503 -4.06 7.77 4.96
CA THR A 503 -5.50 7.50 5.01
C THR A 503 -6.39 8.72 4.73
N PHE A 504 -5.80 9.86 4.39
CA PHE A 504 -6.48 11.05 3.88
C PHE A 504 -6.67 10.96 2.34
N PRO A 505 -7.73 11.58 1.76
CA PRO A 505 -7.85 11.77 0.32
C PRO A 505 -6.66 12.57 -0.24
N GLY A 506 -6.28 12.31 -1.50
CA GLY A 506 -5.11 12.93 -2.11
C GLY A 506 -3.90 12.00 -2.13
N VAL A 507 -2.76 12.57 -2.54
CA VAL A 507 -1.53 11.83 -2.84
C VAL A 507 -0.48 12.12 -1.76
N PRO A 508 -0.15 11.14 -0.90
CA PRO A 508 0.85 11.32 0.16
C PRO A 508 2.24 11.56 -0.43
N SER A 509 2.97 12.51 0.14
CA SER A 509 4.33 12.89 -0.25
C SER A 509 5.31 12.75 0.91
N ILE A 510 6.33 11.91 0.76
CA ILE A 510 7.45 11.83 1.71
C ILE A 510 8.64 12.60 1.15
N TYR A 511 9.18 13.53 1.95
CA TYR A 511 10.38 14.28 1.60
C TYR A 511 11.63 13.50 2.01
N TYR A 512 12.58 13.33 1.09
CA TYR A 512 13.69 12.38 1.27
C TYR A 512 14.40 12.50 2.62
N GLY A 513 14.54 11.40 3.34
CA GLY A 513 15.16 11.36 4.68
C GLY A 513 14.16 11.47 5.82
N ASP A 514 12.92 11.93 5.60
CA ASP A 514 11.88 11.88 6.64
C ASP A 514 11.59 10.42 7.06
N GLU A 515 11.71 9.47 6.13
CA GLU A 515 11.59 8.03 6.42
C GLU A 515 12.74 7.50 7.30
N TYR A 516 13.79 8.28 7.50
CA TYR A 516 14.89 7.97 8.42
C TYR A 516 14.90 8.90 9.64
N GLY A 517 13.86 9.72 9.83
CA GLY A 517 13.83 10.72 10.90
C GLY A 517 14.93 11.77 10.77
N LEU A 518 15.28 12.15 9.53
CA LEU A 518 16.30 13.17 9.30
C LEU A 518 15.86 14.53 9.87
N GLU A 519 16.67 15.05 10.78
CA GLU A 519 16.39 16.31 11.46
C GLU A 519 16.90 17.52 10.68
N GLY A 520 16.18 18.63 10.78
CA GLY A 520 16.54 19.88 10.13
C GLY A 520 15.49 20.95 10.35
N LEU A 521 15.95 22.15 10.68
CA LEU A 521 15.15 23.37 10.74
C LEU A 521 14.88 23.91 9.32
N THR A 522 14.39 25.14 9.13
CA THR A 522 14.20 25.77 7.81
C THR A 522 15.49 25.82 6.99
N ASP A 523 15.33 26.17 5.70
CA ASP A 523 16.40 26.38 4.73
C ASP A 523 17.60 27.16 5.33
N PRO A 524 18.83 26.63 5.22
CA PRO A 524 19.25 25.39 4.54
C PRO A 524 19.23 24.10 5.36
N GLY A 525 18.81 24.15 6.63
CA GLY A 525 18.83 23.00 7.54
C GLY A 525 17.95 21.82 7.13
N ASN A 526 16.85 22.07 6.41
CA ASN A 526 15.95 21.04 5.89
C ASN A 526 16.50 20.34 4.63
N ARG A 527 17.59 20.85 4.03
CA ARG A 527 18.22 20.31 2.81
C ARG A 527 19.50 19.54 3.13
N ARG A 528 19.57 18.87 4.28
CA ARG A 528 20.70 18.00 4.65
C ARG A 528 20.80 16.79 3.72
N THR A 529 22.00 16.26 3.60
CA THR A 529 22.27 15.05 2.82
C THR A 529 21.53 13.82 3.37
N LEU A 530 21.11 12.93 2.48
CA LEU A 530 20.51 11.65 2.87
C LEU A 530 21.57 10.80 3.61
N PRO A 531 21.25 10.21 4.78
CA PRO A 531 22.19 9.35 5.48
C PRO A 531 22.60 8.14 4.65
N THR A 532 23.87 7.77 4.69
CA THR A 532 24.37 6.52 4.10
C THR A 532 24.03 5.32 4.98
N LYS A 533 24.02 4.11 4.40
CA LYS A 533 23.57 2.87 5.08
C LYS A 533 24.30 2.61 6.41
N ASP A 534 25.59 2.95 6.49
CA ASP A 534 26.43 2.80 7.69
C ASP A 534 26.10 3.80 8.81
N GLN A 535 25.34 4.85 8.52
CA GLN A 535 24.91 5.88 9.47
C GLN A 535 23.52 5.62 10.05
N LEU A 536 22.77 4.69 9.46
CA LEU A 536 21.46 4.30 9.93
C LEU A 536 21.61 3.29 11.07
N HIS A 537 21.20 3.69 12.27
CA HIS A 537 21.22 2.86 13.47
C HIS A 537 19.81 2.61 14.04
N ASP A 538 18.84 3.32 13.52
CA ASP A 538 17.45 3.34 13.97
C ASP A 538 16.55 3.33 12.72
N PHE A 539 15.58 2.42 12.73
CA PHE A 539 14.70 2.17 11.59
C PHE A 539 13.23 2.34 11.97
N ASP A 540 12.92 2.93 13.12
CA ASP A 540 11.54 3.10 13.60
C ASP A 540 10.70 3.93 12.63
N THR A 541 11.23 5.06 12.15
CA THR A 541 10.56 5.93 11.19
C THR A 541 10.38 5.26 9.83
N LEU A 542 11.34 4.41 9.43
CA LEU A 542 11.24 3.63 8.20
C LEU A 542 10.12 2.59 8.33
N ALA A 543 10.04 1.91 9.46
CA ALA A 543 8.98 0.96 9.77
C ALA A 543 7.60 1.64 9.82
N ILE A 544 7.52 2.85 10.39
CA ILE A 544 6.31 3.69 10.38
C ILE A 544 5.85 3.96 8.95
N VAL A 545 6.74 4.46 8.08
CA VAL A 545 6.40 4.74 6.69
C VAL A 545 5.98 3.46 5.97
N LYS A 546 6.75 2.36 6.09
CA LYS A 546 6.41 1.07 5.47
C LYS A 546 5.02 0.57 5.90
N ASN A 547 4.71 0.61 7.19
CA ASN A 547 3.45 0.10 7.74
C ASN A 547 2.25 0.98 7.36
N ALA A 548 2.40 2.30 7.38
CA ALA A 548 1.33 3.21 6.99
C ALA A 548 1.04 3.13 5.47
N SER A 549 2.08 3.03 4.64
CA SER A 549 1.93 2.82 3.19
C SER A 549 1.26 1.49 2.87
N ALA A 550 1.58 0.43 3.62
CA ALA A 550 0.95 -0.89 3.48
C ALA A 550 -0.56 -0.84 3.75
N LEU A 551 -1.00 -0.10 4.78
CA LEU A 551 -2.43 0.08 5.06
C LEU A 551 -3.19 0.72 3.89
N ARG A 552 -2.61 1.75 3.26
CA ARG A 552 -3.21 2.40 2.09
C ARG A 552 -3.41 1.43 0.92
N ARG A 553 -2.47 0.50 0.71
CA ARG A 553 -2.58 -0.54 -0.34
C ARG A 553 -3.57 -1.63 0.03
N ALA A 554 -3.62 -2.02 1.30
CA ALA A 554 -4.50 -3.08 1.78
C ALA A 554 -5.99 -2.68 1.80
N LEU A 555 -6.28 -1.38 1.90
CA LEU A 555 -7.63 -0.81 1.90
C LEU A 555 -7.81 0.17 0.73
N PRO A 556 -8.15 -0.30 -0.49
CA PRO A 556 -8.20 0.56 -1.68
C PRO A 556 -9.12 1.79 -1.55
N PHE A 557 -10.20 1.70 -0.77
CA PHE A 557 -11.09 2.83 -0.51
C PHE A 557 -10.45 3.95 0.34
N MET A 558 -9.25 3.74 0.91
CA MET A 558 -8.42 4.83 1.47
C MET A 558 -7.89 5.78 0.38
N VAL A 559 -7.91 5.36 -0.88
CA VAL A 559 -7.52 6.19 -2.01
C VAL A 559 -8.73 6.97 -2.52
N ASP A 560 -9.77 6.29 -2.99
CA ASP A 560 -10.88 6.90 -3.75
C ASP A 560 -12.19 7.06 -2.96
N GLY A 561 -12.25 6.54 -1.73
CA GLY A 561 -13.44 6.56 -0.88
C GLY A 561 -13.78 7.95 -0.36
N GLU A 562 -15.06 8.19 -0.08
CA GLU A 562 -15.54 9.44 0.53
C GLU A 562 -15.01 9.56 1.96
N ILE A 563 -14.61 10.77 2.37
CA ILE A 563 -14.21 11.06 3.76
C ILE A 563 -15.36 11.73 4.51
N LYS A 564 -15.51 11.45 5.80
CA LYS A 564 -16.35 12.23 6.71
C LYS A 564 -15.69 12.35 8.08
N ALA A 565 -15.38 13.56 8.52
CA ALA A 565 -14.68 13.81 9.78
C ALA A 565 -15.60 14.28 10.92
N PHE A 566 -15.22 13.93 12.15
CA PHE A 566 -15.88 14.36 13.38
C PHE A 566 -14.92 14.28 14.58
N ALA A 567 -15.19 15.09 15.60
CA ALA A 567 -14.49 15.02 16.87
C ALA A 567 -15.28 14.18 17.87
N LEU A 568 -14.57 13.36 18.64
CA LEU A 568 -15.15 12.58 19.75
C LEU A 568 -15.03 13.34 21.08
N ASN A 569 -14.00 14.17 21.20
CA ASN A 569 -13.77 15.16 22.26
C ASN A 569 -12.62 16.09 21.82
N ASP A 570 -12.13 16.99 22.69
CA ASP A 570 -11.06 17.95 22.36
C ASP A 570 -9.72 17.31 21.89
N ASP A 571 -9.44 16.07 22.30
CA ASP A 571 -8.19 15.34 22.06
C ASP A 571 -8.33 14.26 20.97
N VAL A 572 -9.53 13.76 20.68
CA VAL A 572 -9.73 12.60 19.81
C VAL A 572 -10.45 12.99 18.52
N LEU A 573 -9.70 12.96 17.42
CA LEU A 573 -10.18 13.16 16.05
C LEU A 573 -10.53 11.82 15.43
N ALA A 574 -11.64 11.76 14.71
CA ALA A 574 -12.01 10.61 13.90
C ALA A 574 -12.46 11.02 12.50
N TYR A 575 -12.22 10.16 11.52
CA TYR A 575 -12.85 10.28 10.21
C TYR A 575 -13.09 8.90 9.59
N THR A 576 -14.20 8.78 8.90
CA THR A 576 -14.58 7.58 8.17
C THR A 576 -14.23 7.72 6.71
N ARG A 577 -13.62 6.69 6.13
CA ARG A 577 -13.46 6.50 4.68
C ARG A 577 -14.45 5.44 4.23
N THR A 578 -15.24 5.74 3.20
CA THR A 578 -16.27 4.83 2.68
C THR A 578 -16.10 4.62 1.17
N GLY A 579 -15.92 3.36 0.77
CA GLY A 579 -15.84 2.91 -0.61
C GLY A 579 -17.20 2.95 -1.32
N LYS A 580 -17.18 2.81 -2.64
CA LYS A 580 -18.41 2.82 -3.47
C LYS A 580 -19.29 1.59 -3.25
N ASP A 581 -18.69 0.49 -2.79
CA ASP A 581 -19.29 -0.78 -2.42
C ASP A 581 -19.85 -0.79 -0.98
N GLY A 582 -19.66 0.30 -0.22
CA GLY A 582 -20.09 0.42 1.17
C GLY A 582 -19.07 -0.09 2.19
N GLU A 583 -17.92 -0.64 1.76
CA GLU A 583 -16.83 -0.92 2.69
C GLU A 583 -16.39 0.38 3.36
N ALA A 584 -16.14 0.34 4.67
CA ALA A 584 -15.80 1.54 5.41
C ALA A 584 -14.76 1.27 6.48
N ALA A 585 -13.92 2.27 6.75
CA ALA A 585 -13.07 2.25 7.93
C ALA A 585 -13.08 3.61 8.63
N THR A 586 -13.10 3.60 9.95
CA THR A 586 -12.98 4.79 10.79
C THR A 586 -11.57 4.86 11.37
N VAL A 587 -10.81 5.88 10.96
CA VAL A 587 -9.50 6.22 11.53
C VAL A 587 -9.71 7.09 12.75
N ILE A 588 -9.06 6.76 13.87
CA ILE A 588 -9.23 7.45 15.15
C ILE A 588 -7.87 7.74 15.75
N VAL A 589 -7.64 9.00 16.13
CA VAL A 589 -6.33 9.50 16.58
C VAL A 589 -6.50 10.25 17.91
N ASN A 590 -5.80 9.78 18.94
CA ASN A 590 -5.70 10.48 20.23
C ASN A 590 -4.40 11.30 20.28
N ARG A 591 -4.48 12.63 20.22
CA ARG A 591 -3.30 13.51 20.33
C ARG A 591 -2.78 13.67 21.77
N SER A 592 -3.52 13.22 22.78
CA SER A 592 -3.21 13.50 24.17
C SER A 592 -1.89 12.86 24.59
N LEU A 593 -1.03 13.62 25.24
CA LEU A 593 0.24 13.12 25.80
C LEU A 593 0.06 12.34 27.10
N ARG A 594 -1.11 12.45 27.74
CA ARG A 594 -1.33 11.96 29.11
C ARG A 594 -2.64 11.21 29.28
N ASN A 595 -3.68 11.60 28.56
CA ASN A 595 -5.01 11.03 28.77
C ASN A 595 -5.23 9.84 27.84
N SER A 596 -5.55 8.70 28.43
CA SER A 596 -6.27 7.67 27.70
C SER A 596 -7.73 8.10 27.56
N HIS A 597 -8.34 7.78 26.42
CA HIS A 597 -9.73 8.09 26.15
C HIS A 597 -10.49 6.81 25.81
N ARG A 598 -11.60 6.59 26.51
CA ARG A 598 -12.61 5.62 26.08
C ARG A 598 -13.57 6.33 25.14
N VAL A 599 -13.65 5.88 23.90
CA VAL A 599 -14.48 6.52 22.87
C VAL A 599 -15.45 5.54 22.25
N THR A 600 -16.57 6.07 21.77
CA THR A 600 -17.63 5.29 21.13
C THR A 600 -17.91 5.85 19.75
N ILE A 601 -17.90 5.00 18.73
CA ILE A 601 -18.22 5.35 17.34
C ILE A 601 -19.41 4.53 16.84
N PRO A 602 -20.17 5.01 15.85
CA PRO A 602 -21.17 4.19 15.16
C PRO A 602 -20.52 2.96 14.52
N ALA A 603 -21.17 1.80 14.64
CA ALA A 603 -20.85 0.64 13.80
C ALA A 603 -21.53 0.83 12.45
N LEU A 604 -20.76 0.78 11.36
CA LEU A 604 -21.25 0.96 10.00
C LEU A 604 -21.45 -0.37 9.25
N GLY A 605 -21.05 -1.48 9.88
CA GLY A 605 -21.22 -2.84 9.39
C GLY A 605 -21.82 -3.76 10.46
N GLU A 606 -21.94 -5.04 10.12
CA GLU A 606 -22.41 -6.09 11.04
C GLU A 606 -21.31 -6.50 12.02
N CYS A 607 -20.05 -6.37 11.61
CA CYS A 607 -18.85 -6.64 12.37
C CYS A 607 -17.84 -5.49 12.22
N ALA A 608 -16.84 -5.46 13.09
CA ALA A 608 -15.78 -4.47 13.03
C ALA A 608 -14.46 -5.04 13.57
N SER A 609 -13.36 -4.83 12.85
CA SER A 609 -12.00 -5.17 13.31
C SER A 609 -11.15 -3.92 13.48
N ASP A 610 -10.34 -3.83 14.53
CA ASP A 610 -9.27 -2.84 14.62
C ASP A 610 -8.01 -3.40 13.94
N VAL A 611 -7.69 -2.89 12.75
CA VAL A 611 -6.55 -3.41 11.96
C VAL A 611 -5.19 -2.98 12.52
N ILE A 612 -5.15 -1.98 13.43
CA ILE A 612 -3.92 -1.59 14.11
C ILE A 612 -3.56 -2.60 15.19
N SER A 613 -4.50 -2.94 16.08
CA SER A 613 -4.27 -3.95 17.13
C SER A 613 -4.40 -5.39 16.62
N GLY A 614 -5.23 -5.64 15.61
CA GLY A 614 -5.59 -6.96 15.12
C GLY A 614 -6.79 -7.59 15.84
N HIS A 615 -7.46 -6.85 16.72
CA HIS A 615 -8.59 -7.36 17.49
C HIS A 615 -9.94 -7.14 16.80
N GLU A 616 -10.82 -8.14 16.88
CA GLU A 616 -12.24 -7.96 16.59
C GLU A 616 -12.90 -7.10 17.67
N CYS A 617 -13.77 -6.21 17.24
CA CYS A 617 -14.46 -5.26 18.10
C CYS A 617 -15.89 -5.71 18.39
N GLU A 618 -16.30 -5.60 19.65
CA GLU A 618 -17.68 -5.87 20.03
C GLU A 618 -18.60 -4.71 19.65
N ILE A 619 -19.71 -5.04 18.99
CA ILE A 619 -20.77 -4.08 18.66
C ILE A 619 -21.89 -4.18 19.69
N HIS A 620 -22.10 -3.10 20.44
CA HIS A 620 -23.17 -2.96 21.42
C HIS A 620 -24.09 -1.82 21.03
N ASN A 621 -25.40 -2.08 20.88
CA ASN A 621 -26.41 -1.09 20.49
C ASN A 621 -26.04 -0.28 19.22
N GLY A 622 -25.44 -0.93 18.22
CA GLY A 622 -25.03 -0.30 16.96
C GLY A 622 -23.78 0.60 17.08
N THR A 623 -22.98 0.42 18.12
CA THR A 623 -21.75 1.20 18.34
C THR A 623 -20.58 0.31 18.72
N VAL A 624 -19.37 0.78 18.40
CA VAL A 624 -18.10 0.19 18.83
C VAL A 624 -17.49 1.08 19.90
N THR A 625 -17.05 0.51 21.02
CA THR A 625 -16.35 1.25 22.09
C THR A 625 -14.94 0.72 22.24
N LEU A 626 -13.98 1.64 22.31
CA LEU A 626 -12.55 1.33 22.35
C LEU A 626 -11.80 2.26 23.32
N ASP A 627 -10.71 1.72 23.87
CA ASP A 627 -9.81 2.42 24.76
C ASP A 627 -8.54 2.84 24.00
N LEU A 628 -8.33 4.14 23.86
CA LEU A 628 -7.16 4.72 23.20
C LEU A 628 -6.14 5.20 24.22
N CYS A 629 -4.94 4.62 24.19
CA CYS A 629 -3.80 5.10 24.98
C CYS A 629 -3.38 6.53 24.57
N PRO A 630 -2.59 7.25 25.40
CA PRO A 630 -2.00 8.52 25.02
C PRO A 630 -1.11 8.36 23.77
N LEU A 631 -1.27 9.25 22.79
CA LEU A 631 -0.68 9.13 21.44
C LEU A 631 -1.03 7.81 20.74
N GLY A 632 -2.20 7.24 21.04
CA GLY A 632 -2.74 6.03 20.42
C GLY A 632 -3.58 6.32 19.18
N SER A 633 -3.73 5.29 18.35
CA SER A 633 -4.59 5.30 17.16
C SER A 633 -5.23 3.94 16.92
N SER A 634 -6.40 3.92 16.30
CA SER A 634 -7.05 2.71 15.78
C SER A 634 -7.61 2.96 14.38
N ILE A 635 -7.73 1.89 13.60
CA ILE A 635 -8.46 1.91 12.32
C ILE A 635 -9.50 0.80 12.41
N ILE A 636 -10.74 1.21 12.60
CA ILE A 636 -11.87 0.28 12.72
C ILE A 636 -12.41 0.02 11.33
N HIS A 637 -12.08 -1.13 10.75
CA HIS A 637 -12.66 -1.61 9.50
C HIS A 637 -14.04 -2.19 9.80
N HIS A 638 -15.08 -1.61 9.19
CA HIS A 638 -16.47 -2.05 9.32
C HIS A 638 -16.81 -2.94 8.13
N HIS A 639 -17.31 -4.13 8.41
CA HIS A 639 -17.56 -5.10 7.36
C HIS A 639 -18.77 -5.99 7.68
N ALA A 640 -19.25 -6.69 6.66
CA ALA A 640 -20.22 -7.76 6.83
C ALA A 640 -19.59 -8.96 7.56
N GLU A 641 -20.41 -9.76 8.23
CA GLU A 641 -19.93 -11.00 8.88
C GLU A 641 -19.27 -11.94 7.85
N ARG A 642 -19.89 -12.03 6.67
CA ARG A 642 -19.39 -12.80 5.52
C ARG A 642 -18.81 -11.87 4.47
N ARG A 643 -17.57 -12.13 4.07
CA ARG A 643 -16.81 -11.35 3.09
C ARG A 643 -16.50 -12.25 1.90
N LEU A 644 -15.26 -12.72 1.79
CA LEU A 644 -14.86 -13.69 0.77
C LEU A 644 -14.87 -15.13 1.30
N GLN A 645 -14.84 -15.30 2.62
CA GLN A 645 -14.68 -16.60 3.26
C GLN A 645 -15.97 -17.43 3.30
N GLU A 646 -15.80 -18.75 3.34
CA GLU A 646 -16.84 -19.69 3.77
C GLU A 646 -16.73 -19.96 5.29
N PRO A 647 -17.85 -19.95 6.05
CA PRO A 647 -17.83 -20.12 7.50
C PRO A 647 -17.20 -21.45 7.95
N LEU A 648 -16.56 -21.45 9.14
CA LEU A 648 -15.93 -22.62 9.75
C LEU A 648 -16.81 -23.20 10.87
N ASP A 649 -17.03 -24.52 10.90
CA ASP A 649 -17.75 -25.18 12.01
C ASP A 649 -16.88 -25.20 13.27
N TYR A 650 -17.53 -25.03 14.43
CA TYR A 650 -16.87 -25.19 15.73
C TYR A 650 -16.41 -26.64 15.95
N GLY A 651 -15.17 -26.85 16.40
CA GLY A 651 -14.70 -28.20 16.66
C GLY A 651 -13.21 -28.34 17.01
N ALA A 652 -12.70 -29.54 16.80
CA ALA A 652 -11.29 -29.89 16.93
C ALA A 652 -10.82 -30.71 15.73
N GLY A 653 -9.52 -30.66 15.45
CA GLY A 653 -8.91 -31.45 14.37
C GLY A 653 -7.47 -31.85 14.63
N VAL A 654 -6.99 -32.75 13.78
CA VAL A 654 -5.63 -33.29 13.84
C VAL A 654 -4.81 -32.88 12.62
N VAL A 655 -3.57 -32.46 12.85
CA VAL A 655 -2.57 -32.28 11.78
C VAL A 655 -1.76 -33.58 11.67
N CYS A 656 -1.80 -34.24 10.51
CA CYS A 656 -1.02 -35.45 10.25
C CYS A 656 -0.88 -35.68 8.75
N HIS A 657 0.35 -35.84 8.27
CA HIS A 657 0.61 -36.24 6.88
C HIS A 657 0.39 -37.75 6.70
N ILE A 658 -0.02 -38.15 5.50
CA ILE A 658 -0.35 -39.54 5.18
C ILE A 658 0.82 -40.49 5.40
N THR A 659 2.06 -40.03 5.13
CA THR A 659 3.26 -40.86 5.37
C THR A 659 3.48 -41.20 6.84
N SER A 660 2.87 -40.45 7.76
CA SER A 660 2.98 -40.62 9.22
C SER A 660 1.85 -41.43 9.83
N VAL A 661 0.82 -41.79 9.05
CA VAL A 661 -0.25 -42.69 9.47
C VAL A 661 0.33 -44.07 9.80
N PRO A 662 -0.15 -44.74 10.86
CA PRO A 662 0.36 -46.05 11.28
C PRO A 662 0.13 -47.13 10.21
N THR A 663 1.12 -48.01 10.04
CA THR A 663 1.07 -49.19 9.16
C THR A 663 1.53 -50.44 9.90
N ASP A 664 1.06 -51.61 9.47
CA ASP A 664 1.37 -52.90 10.10
C ASP A 664 2.76 -53.43 9.70
N ASP A 665 3.38 -52.87 8.67
CA ASP A 665 4.64 -53.33 8.07
C ASP A 665 5.80 -52.32 8.18
N GLY A 666 5.58 -51.19 8.86
CA GLY A 666 6.60 -50.14 9.08
C GLY A 666 6.94 -49.33 7.82
N LYS A 667 6.15 -49.47 6.74
CA LYS A 667 6.29 -48.61 5.55
C LYS A 667 5.54 -47.29 5.74
N PRO A 668 5.89 -46.24 4.97
CA PRO A 668 5.11 -45.01 4.93
C PRO A 668 3.62 -45.27 4.68
N GLY A 669 2.75 -44.53 5.38
CA GLY A 669 1.31 -44.63 5.18
C GLY A 669 0.88 -44.29 3.75
N THR A 670 -0.27 -44.84 3.33
CA THR A 670 -0.83 -44.72 1.98
C THR A 670 -2.32 -44.38 2.02
N ILE A 671 -2.87 -43.84 0.93
CA ILE A 671 -4.29 -43.40 0.77
C ILE A 671 -5.29 -44.55 0.98
N GLY A 672 -4.82 -45.81 0.98
CA GLY A 672 -5.64 -47.01 1.11
C GLY A 672 -6.08 -47.35 2.55
N ALA A 673 -6.01 -48.64 2.88
CA ALA A 673 -6.51 -49.17 4.15
C ALA A 673 -5.93 -48.50 5.41
N PRO A 674 -4.63 -48.16 5.50
CA PRO A 674 -4.07 -47.49 6.68
C PRO A 674 -4.76 -46.15 6.98
N THR A 675 -4.91 -45.28 5.97
CA THR A 675 -5.54 -43.97 6.18
C THR A 675 -7.03 -44.08 6.48
N ARG A 676 -7.73 -45.08 5.93
CA ARG A 676 -9.13 -45.34 6.33
C ARG A 676 -9.27 -45.72 7.80
N ARG A 677 -8.34 -46.53 8.35
CA ARG A 677 -8.31 -46.84 9.79
C ARG A 677 -8.00 -45.59 10.62
N PHE A 678 -7.07 -44.76 10.17
CA PHE A 678 -6.79 -43.49 10.83
C PHE A 678 -8.02 -42.56 10.87
N ILE A 679 -8.78 -42.46 9.76
CA ILE A 679 -10.06 -41.73 9.74
C ILE A 679 -11.05 -42.34 10.75
N ASP A 680 -11.10 -43.66 10.89
CA ASP A 680 -11.93 -44.32 11.91
C ASP A 680 -11.51 -43.93 13.34
N HIS A 681 -10.20 -43.85 13.60
CA HIS A 681 -9.66 -43.35 14.87
C HIS A 681 -10.04 -41.90 15.14
N LEU A 682 -9.90 -41.01 14.14
CA LEU A 682 -10.29 -39.61 14.26
C LEU A 682 -11.79 -39.46 14.57
N ALA A 683 -12.63 -40.23 13.88
CA ALA A 683 -14.07 -40.24 14.13
C ALA A 683 -14.40 -40.79 15.54
N ALA A 684 -13.71 -41.83 16.00
CA ALA A 684 -13.87 -42.38 17.35
C ALA A 684 -13.43 -41.40 18.45
N MET A 685 -12.37 -40.62 18.18
CA MET A 685 -11.93 -39.51 19.03
C MET A 685 -12.96 -38.39 19.08
N GLY A 686 -13.79 -38.22 18.06
CA GLY A 686 -14.76 -37.12 17.94
C GLY A 686 -14.21 -35.88 17.23
N MET A 687 -13.16 -36.05 16.42
CA MET A 687 -12.60 -34.97 15.61
C MET A 687 -13.55 -34.62 14.45
N ARG A 688 -13.54 -33.36 14.03
CA ARG A 688 -14.22 -32.89 12.81
C ARG A 688 -13.25 -32.72 11.66
N TYR A 689 -12.05 -32.21 11.93
CA TYR A 689 -11.11 -31.84 10.88
C TYR A 689 -9.85 -32.71 10.87
N TRP A 690 -9.35 -32.99 9.67
CA TRP A 690 -8.03 -33.55 9.45
C TRP A 690 -7.25 -32.63 8.51
N GLN A 691 -6.21 -31.97 9.02
CA GLN A 691 -5.29 -31.24 8.16
C GLN A 691 -4.23 -32.19 7.61
N VAL A 692 -4.30 -32.40 6.31
CA VAL A 692 -3.31 -33.10 5.52
C VAL A 692 -2.33 -32.07 4.98
N LEU A 693 -1.04 -32.24 5.31
CA LEU A 693 0.05 -31.47 4.68
C LEU A 693 0.08 -31.82 3.17
N PRO A 694 0.78 -31.06 2.30
CA PRO A 694 0.53 -31.13 0.85
C PRO A 694 0.66 -32.56 0.32
N VAL A 695 -0.30 -33.01 -0.49
CA VAL A 695 -0.31 -34.36 -1.09
C VAL A 695 0.40 -34.39 -2.45
N ASN A 696 1.15 -33.33 -2.74
CA ASN A 696 1.92 -33.16 -3.96
C ASN A 696 3.15 -34.07 -3.97
N PRO A 697 3.67 -34.44 -5.15
CA PRO A 697 4.92 -35.17 -5.26
C PRO A 697 6.03 -34.46 -4.51
N THR A 698 6.93 -35.22 -3.90
CA THR A 698 7.99 -34.67 -3.06
C THR A 698 9.26 -34.37 -3.85
N ASP A 699 10.14 -33.56 -3.26
CA ASP A 699 11.51 -33.40 -3.74
C ASP A 699 12.39 -34.60 -3.37
N PHE A 700 13.69 -34.52 -3.71
CA PHE A 700 14.67 -35.56 -3.37
C PHE A 700 14.85 -35.76 -1.84
N PHE A 701 14.50 -34.76 -1.03
CA PHE A 701 14.54 -34.80 0.43
C PHE A 701 13.21 -35.24 1.06
N ARG A 702 12.24 -35.66 0.23
CA ARG A 702 10.88 -36.07 0.62
C ARG A 702 10.00 -34.93 1.15
N SER A 703 10.36 -33.68 0.90
CA SER A 703 9.54 -32.53 1.25
C SER A 703 8.39 -32.35 0.25
N PRO A 704 7.13 -32.28 0.72
CA PRO A 704 5.98 -32.01 -0.15
C PRO A 704 5.83 -30.52 -0.50
N TYR A 705 6.66 -29.64 0.08
CA TYR A 705 6.64 -28.19 -0.17
C TYR A 705 7.53 -27.74 -1.34
N ALA A 706 8.36 -28.64 -1.89
CA ALA A 706 9.31 -28.35 -2.98
C ALA A 706 9.17 -29.32 -4.16
N GLY A 707 7.95 -29.83 -4.37
CA GLY A 707 7.64 -30.84 -5.38
C GLY A 707 7.83 -30.42 -6.84
N PRO A 708 7.93 -31.39 -7.78
CA PRO A 708 7.97 -31.13 -9.22
C PRO A 708 6.67 -30.59 -9.81
N SER A 709 5.58 -30.49 -9.04
CA SER A 709 4.34 -29.84 -9.48
C SER A 709 3.48 -29.35 -8.32
N ALA A 710 2.90 -28.16 -8.48
CA ALA A 710 1.87 -27.61 -7.59
C ALA A 710 0.47 -28.24 -7.76
N PHE A 711 0.25 -29.05 -8.80
CA PHE A 711 -1.07 -29.59 -9.16
C PHE A 711 -1.19 -31.11 -9.02
N ALA A 712 -0.11 -31.83 -9.33
CA ALA A 712 -0.10 -33.29 -9.35
C ALA A 712 -0.28 -33.88 -7.95
N GLY A 713 -0.86 -35.09 -7.89
CA GLY A 713 -0.87 -35.90 -6.67
C GLY A 713 0.38 -36.76 -6.56
N ASN A 714 0.82 -37.04 -5.34
CA ASN A 714 1.97 -37.90 -5.09
C ASN A 714 1.62 -39.37 -5.28
N ILE A 715 2.13 -39.95 -6.37
CA ILE A 715 1.90 -41.37 -6.70
C ILE A 715 2.53 -42.32 -5.67
N ASP A 716 3.51 -41.88 -4.88
CA ASP A 716 4.11 -42.68 -3.81
C ASP A 716 3.17 -42.85 -2.59
N LEU A 717 2.05 -42.13 -2.56
CA LEU A 717 1.00 -42.31 -1.56
C LEU A 717 -0.01 -43.40 -1.96
N LEU A 718 0.08 -43.94 -3.17
CA LEU A 718 -0.74 -45.08 -3.59
C LEU A 718 -0.26 -46.37 -2.89
N PRO A 719 -1.17 -47.32 -2.62
CA PRO A 719 -0.78 -48.62 -2.06
C PRO A 719 0.00 -49.49 -3.06
N GLU A 720 -0.22 -49.30 -4.35
CA GLU A 720 0.52 -49.99 -5.42
C GLU A 720 1.92 -49.41 -5.64
N SER A 721 2.89 -50.28 -5.89
CA SER A 721 4.21 -49.89 -6.37
C SER A 721 4.17 -49.38 -7.82
N HIS A 722 5.21 -48.65 -8.24
CA HIS A 722 5.33 -48.16 -9.63
C HIS A 722 5.31 -49.31 -10.65
N GLU A 723 5.86 -50.47 -10.31
CA GLU A 723 5.84 -51.67 -11.16
C GLU A 723 4.43 -52.24 -11.32
N GLU A 724 3.66 -52.28 -10.23
CA GLU A 724 2.26 -52.72 -10.25
C GLU A 724 1.38 -51.74 -11.04
N LEU A 725 1.59 -50.43 -10.90
CA LEU A 725 0.89 -49.42 -11.68
C LEU A 725 1.21 -49.51 -13.18
N ALA A 726 2.46 -49.79 -13.54
CA ALA A 726 2.85 -49.99 -14.94
C ALA A 726 2.23 -51.27 -15.53
N ALA A 727 2.17 -52.36 -14.76
CA ALA A 727 1.51 -53.59 -15.18
C ALA A 727 -0.02 -53.39 -15.34
N ASP A 728 -0.62 -52.65 -14.42
CA ASP A 728 -2.04 -52.28 -14.47
C ASP A 728 -2.34 -51.40 -15.70
N PHE A 729 -1.50 -50.41 -15.99
CA PHE A 729 -1.62 -49.59 -17.19
C PHE A 729 -1.55 -50.41 -18.48
N ALA A 730 -0.64 -51.38 -18.58
CA ALA A 730 -0.55 -52.26 -19.74
C ALA A 730 -1.81 -53.12 -19.90
N SER A 731 -2.38 -53.60 -18.80
CA SER A 731 -3.66 -54.30 -18.78
C SER A 731 -4.80 -53.37 -19.22
N TRP A 732 -4.88 -52.17 -18.66
CA TRP A 732 -5.90 -51.16 -19.00
C TRP A 732 -5.87 -50.79 -20.49
N LYS A 733 -4.68 -50.55 -21.07
CA LYS A 733 -4.49 -50.33 -22.51
C LYS A 733 -4.99 -51.52 -23.33
N ALA A 734 -4.68 -52.75 -22.93
CA ALA A 734 -5.13 -53.96 -23.63
C ALA A 734 -6.66 -54.14 -23.63
N HIS A 735 -7.37 -53.55 -22.65
CA HIS A 735 -8.83 -53.58 -22.54
C HIS A 735 -9.53 -52.39 -23.21
N GLY A 736 -8.81 -51.62 -24.04
CA GLY A 736 -9.37 -50.51 -24.82
C GLY A 736 -8.97 -49.11 -24.32
N GLY A 737 -8.21 -49.01 -23.22
CA GLY A 737 -7.62 -47.76 -22.75
C GLY A 737 -8.64 -46.62 -22.61
N GLU A 738 -8.25 -45.43 -23.08
CA GLU A 738 -9.07 -44.21 -22.99
C GLU A 738 -10.44 -44.37 -23.67
N ASP A 739 -10.52 -45.07 -24.81
CA ASP A 739 -11.79 -45.29 -25.53
C ASP A 739 -12.79 -46.15 -24.73
N ALA A 740 -12.30 -46.97 -23.81
CA ALA A 740 -13.11 -47.87 -23.00
C ALA A 740 -13.36 -47.36 -21.57
N ASP A 741 -12.72 -46.25 -21.15
CA ASP A 741 -12.82 -45.69 -19.81
C ASP A 741 -13.25 -44.19 -19.84
N PRO A 742 -14.57 -43.93 -19.82
CA PRO A 742 -15.08 -42.56 -19.80
C PRO A 742 -14.67 -41.73 -18.58
N LEU A 743 -14.32 -42.38 -17.46
CA LEU A 743 -13.86 -41.68 -16.26
C LEU A 743 -12.45 -41.13 -16.45
N TYR A 744 -11.58 -41.87 -17.15
CA TYR A 744 -10.27 -41.38 -17.56
C TYR A 744 -10.39 -40.17 -18.49
N THR A 745 -11.27 -40.22 -19.50
CA THR A 745 -11.52 -39.08 -20.40
C THR A 745 -12.03 -37.86 -19.63
N ALA A 746 -12.97 -38.05 -18.70
CA ALA A 746 -13.48 -36.97 -17.85
C ALA A 746 -12.39 -36.39 -16.92
N PHE A 747 -11.51 -37.24 -16.38
CA PHE A 747 -10.35 -36.85 -15.58
C PHE A 747 -9.38 -35.98 -16.41
N LYS A 748 -9.03 -36.40 -17.63
CA LYS A 748 -8.18 -35.61 -18.54
C LYS A 748 -8.80 -34.25 -18.85
N HIS A 749 -10.09 -34.20 -19.18
CA HIS A 749 -10.77 -32.94 -19.46
C HIS A 749 -10.80 -31.99 -18.27
N ARG A 750 -11.06 -32.51 -17.05
CA ARG A 750 -11.07 -31.68 -15.82
C ARG A 750 -9.69 -31.12 -15.47
N ASN A 751 -8.62 -31.80 -15.87
CA ASN A 751 -7.24 -31.45 -15.50
C ASN A 751 -6.38 -31.00 -16.69
N ALA A 752 -7.01 -30.60 -17.80
CA ALA A 752 -6.31 -30.28 -19.05
C ALA A 752 -5.28 -29.15 -18.91
N ASP A 753 -5.52 -28.20 -18.00
CA ASP A 753 -4.65 -27.03 -17.81
C ASP A 753 -3.24 -27.37 -17.30
N TRP A 754 -3.07 -28.51 -16.59
CA TRP A 754 -1.81 -28.88 -15.93
C TRP A 754 -1.32 -30.31 -16.24
N LEU A 755 -2.23 -31.27 -16.48
CA LEU A 755 -1.92 -32.70 -16.51
C LEU A 755 -0.87 -33.05 -17.57
N GLU A 756 -1.09 -32.60 -18.80
CA GLU A 756 -0.17 -32.90 -19.91
C GLU A 756 1.23 -32.34 -19.64
N LYS A 757 1.31 -31.07 -19.23
CA LYS A 757 2.57 -30.37 -18.91
C LYS A 757 3.36 -31.14 -17.85
N TYR A 758 2.70 -31.58 -16.78
CA TYR A 758 3.31 -32.39 -15.74
C TYR A 758 3.78 -33.76 -16.26
N CYS A 759 2.94 -34.48 -17.00
CA CYS A 759 3.26 -35.80 -17.51
C CYS A 759 4.45 -35.78 -18.47
N VAL A 760 4.49 -34.79 -19.38
CA VAL A 760 5.63 -34.57 -20.28
C VAL A 760 6.88 -34.18 -19.49
N TYR A 761 6.76 -33.27 -18.51
CA TYR A 761 7.89 -32.88 -17.66
C TYR A 761 8.52 -34.10 -16.96
N MET A 762 7.69 -34.95 -16.35
CA MET A 762 8.16 -36.17 -15.69
C MET A 762 8.77 -37.17 -16.68
N ALA A 763 8.20 -37.32 -17.88
CA ALA A 763 8.75 -38.17 -18.92
C ALA A 763 10.13 -37.70 -19.41
N VAL A 764 10.29 -36.39 -19.64
CA VAL A 764 11.58 -35.77 -19.98
C VAL A 764 12.58 -35.96 -18.85
N LYS A 765 12.17 -35.69 -17.60
CA LYS A 765 13.02 -35.84 -16.42
C LYS A 765 13.50 -37.27 -16.24
N LYS A 766 12.62 -38.27 -16.43
CA LYS A 766 12.98 -39.69 -16.39
C LYS A 766 13.94 -40.08 -17.52
N TYR A 767 13.70 -39.57 -18.74
CA TYR A 767 14.56 -39.83 -19.90
C TYR A 767 16.00 -39.35 -19.68
N PHE A 768 16.16 -38.20 -19.00
CA PHE A 768 17.47 -37.65 -18.61
C PHE A 768 17.90 -38.04 -17.19
N GLU A 769 17.44 -39.19 -16.68
CA GLU A 769 17.90 -39.80 -15.42
C GLU A 769 17.79 -38.87 -14.18
N GLY A 770 16.78 -38.00 -14.16
CA GLY A 770 16.52 -37.09 -13.04
C GLY A 770 17.31 -35.79 -13.08
N GLU A 771 18.08 -35.53 -14.16
CA GLU A 771 18.80 -34.26 -14.35
C GLU A 771 17.87 -33.04 -14.25
N SER A 772 18.41 -31.97 -13.68
CA SER A 772 17.70 -30.69 -13.55
C SER A 772 17.33 -30.13 -14.92
N ARG A 773 16.15 -29.49 -15.02
CA ARG A 773 15.69 -28.85 -16.27
C ARG A 773 16.67 -27.84 -16.86
N HIS A 774 17.56 -27.27 -16.05
CA HIS A 774 18.59 -26.31 -16.48
C HIS A 774 19.71 -26.93 -17.30
N ASN A 775 19.86 -28.26 -17.27
CA ASN A 775 20.87 -29.01 -18.01
C ASN A 775 20.28 -29.72 -19.23
N TRP A 776 18.98 -29.58 -19.49
CA TRP A 776 18.33 -30.26 -20.60
C TRP A 776 18.71 -29.62 -21.96
N PRO A 777 18.73 -30.43 -23.04
CA PRO A 777 18.93 -29.93 -24.40
C PRO A 777 17.90 -28.88 -24.84
N ALA A 778 18.28 -28.02 -25.78
CA ALA A 778 17.45 -26.87 -26.20
C ALA A 778 16.07 -27.22 -26.74
N ASP A 779 15.89 -28.42 -27.33
CA ASP A 779 14.61 -28.90 -27.86
C ASP A 779 13.57 -29.27 -26.79
N VAL A 780 14.01 -29.41 -25.53
CA VAL A 780 13.15 -29.72 -24.37
C VAL A 780 13.34 -28.74 -23.21
N ALA A 781 14.20 -27.73 -23.36
CA ALA A 781 14.49 -26.74 -22.33
C ALA A 781 13.25 -25.90 -21.94
N ARG A 782 12.25 -25.84 -22.81
CA ARG A 782 10.93 -25.23 -22.58
C ARG A 782 9.83 -26.17 -23.04
N TYR A 783 8.68 -26.11 -22.38
CA TYR A 783 7.50 -26.83 -22.83
C TYR A 783 7.02 -26.31 -24.19
N ASN A 784 6.54 -27.23 -25.02
CA ASN A 784 5.71 -26.95 -26.18
C ASN A 784 4.78 -28.14 -26.39
N GLU A 785 3.61 -27.88 -26.98
CA GLU A 785 2.54 -28.87 -27.18
C GLU A 785 2.99 -30.08 -28.02
N HIS A 786 4.04 -29.98 -28.84
CA HIS A 786 4.50 -31.11 -29.66
C HIS A 786 5.31 -32.15 -28.87
N LEU A 787 5.74 -31.84 -27.64
CA LEU A 787 6.53 -32.78 -26.83
C LEU A 787 5.73 -34.00 -26.38
N ILE A 788 4.40 -33.89 -26.26
CA ILE A 788 3.54 -35.04 -25.92
C ILE A 788 3.53 -36.11 -27.04
N ASP A 789 3.73 -35.69 -28.29
CA ASP A 789 3.78 -36.57 -29.46
C ASP A 789 5.21 -37.06 -29.78
N ASP A 790 6.22 -36.58 -29.04
CA ASP A 790 7.59 -37.04 -29.20
C ASP A 790 7.73 -38.48 -28.71
N LYS A 791 8.16 -39.37 -29.60
CA LYS A 791 8.34 -40.80 -29.30
C LYS A 791 9.32 -41.08 -28.16
N ARG A 792 10.17 -40.12 -27.79
CA ARG A 792 11.05 -40.22 -26.61
C ARG A 792 10.27 -40.20 -25.30
N PHE A 793 9.15 -39.47 -25.26
CA PHE A 793 8.44 -39.12 -24.02
C PHE A 793 7.00 -39.66 -23.98
N HIS A 794 6.36 -39.84 -25.15
CA HIS A 794 4.94 -40.19 -25.27
C HIS A 794 4.48 -41.35 -24.38
N ASP A 795 5.11 -42.53 -24.50
CA ASP A 795 4.68 -43.73 -23.77
C ASP A 795 4.79 -43.54 -22.24
N GLU A 796 5.81 -42.82 -21.79
CA GLU A 796 6.00 -42.51 -20.37
C GLU A 796 5.01 -41.44 -19.91
N ALA A 797 4.76 -40.40 -20.71
CA ALA A 797 3.80 -39.36 -20.40
C ALA A 797 2.38 -39.94 -20.26
N GLU A 798 1.98 -40.89 -21.11
CA GLU A 798 0.70 -41.60 -20.96
C GLU A 798 0.65 -42.44 -19.68
N LEU A 799 1.75 -43.12 -19.31
CA LEU A 799 1.82 -43.85 -18.04
C LEU A 799 1.69 -42.90 -16.84
N GLN A 800 2.37 -41.76 -16.87
CA GLN A 800 2.26 -40.72 -15.83
C GLN A 800 0.83 -40.20 -15.72
N ALA A 801 0.14 -39.97 -16.84
CA ALA A 801 -1.26 -39.55 -16.85
C ALA A 801 -2.19 -40.61 -16.23
N TYR A 802 -1.94 -41.89 -16.53
CA TYR A 802 -2.66 -43.00 -15.90
C TYR A 802 -2.40 -43.08 -14.39
N MET A 803 -1.16 -42.91 -13.94
CA MET A 803 -0.83 -42.90 -12.51
C MET A 803 -1.52 -41.74 -11.76
N GLN A 804 -1.60 -40.55 -12.37
CA GLN A 804 -2.36 -39.43 -11.81
C GLN A 804 -3.86 -39.72 -11.78
N TYR A 805 -4.41 -40.41 -12.78
CA TYR A 805 -5.80 -40.88 -12.74
C TYR A 805 -6.05 -41.87 -11.59
N ARG A 806 -5.12 -42.83 -11.37
CA ARG A 806 -5.18 -43.77 -10.25
C ARG A 806 -5.14 -43.04 -8.90
N PHE A 807 -4.29 -42.02 -8.77
CA PHE A 807 -4.26 -41.14 -7.60
C PHE A 807 -5.60 -40.44 -7.40
N ASP A 808 -6.15 -39.81 -8.45
CA ASP A 808 -7.40 -39.04 -8.37
C ASP A 808 -8.59 -39.92 -7.93
N LEU A 809 -8.68 -41.16 -8.44
CA LEU A 809 -9.67 -42.14 -8.00
C LEU A 809 -9.48 -42.51 -6.53
N ALA A 810 -8.27 -42.89 -6.12
CA ALA A 810 -7.98 -43.30 -4.74
C ALA A 810 -8.26 -42.15 -3.75
N TRP A 811 -7.88 -40.93 -4.12
CA TRP A 811 -8.13 -39.72 -3.34
C TRP A 811 -9.62 -39.43 -3.21
N CYS A 812 -10.37 -39.46 -4.33
CA CYS A 812 -11.82 -39.30 -4.32
C CYS A 812 -12.51 -40.34 -3.43
N GLU A 813 -12.07 -41.60 -3.47
CA GLU A 813 -12.62 -42.64 -2.61
C GLU A 813 -12.33 -42.42 -1.12
N LEU A 814 -11.14 -41.90 -0.79
CA LEU A 814 -10.74 -41.55 0.56
C LEU A 814 -11.54 -40.36 1.09
N MET A 815 -11.67 -39.28 0.31
CA MET A 815 -12.49 -38.11 0.64
C MET A 815 -13.95 -38.51 0.90
N ASN A 816 -14.53 -39.31 0.00
CA ASN A 816 -15.88 -39.86 0.19
C ASN A 816 -16.01 -40.71 1.47
N TYR A 817 -14.93 -41.38 1.91
CA TYR A 817 -14.92 -42.14 3.16
C TYR A 817 -14.83 -41.21 4.39
N ALA A 818 -13.96 -40.20 4.35
CA ALA A 818 -13.84 -39.17 5.38
C ALA A 818 -15.19 -38.46 5.60
N HIS A 819 -15.86 -38.04 4.52
CA HIS A 819 -17.18 -37.39 4.60
C HIS A 819 -18.26 -38.30 5.20
N LYS A 820 -18.28 -39.59 4.86
CA LYS A 820 -19.20 -40.57 5.47
C LYS A 820 -18.98 -40.72 6.98
N LYS A 821 -17.78 -40.40 7.46
CA LYS A 821 -17.41 -40.41 8.88
C LYS A 821 -17.57 -39.04 9.55
N GLY A 822 -17.99 -38.02 8.80
CA GLY A 822 -18.14 -36.66 9.30
C GLY A 822 -16.83 -35.88 9.39
N ILE A 823 -15.75 -36.36 8.76
CA ILE A 823 -14.44 -35.71 8.75
C ILE A 823 -14.31 -34.81 7.52
N GLU A 824 -13.95 -33.54 7.72
CA GLU A 824 -13.50 -32.62 6.68
C GLU A 824 -11.98 -32.61 6.57
N VAL A 825 -11.47 -32.57 5.34
CA VAL A 825 -10.03 -32.55 5.06
C VAL A 825 -9.58 -31.14 4.71
N ILE A 826 -8.65 -30.62 5.52
CA ILE A 826 -7.95 -29.35 5.28
C ILE A 826 -6.66 -29.67 4.54
N GLY A 827 -6.51 -29.22 3.31
CA GLY A 827 -5.24 -29.28 2.58
C GLY A 827 -4.34 -28.11 2.90
N ASP A 828 -3.11 -28.18 2.42
CA ASP A 828 -2.10 -27.14 2.57
C ASP A 828 -1.51 -26.79 1.22
N ILE A 829 -1.44 -25.49 0.89
CA ILE A 829 -0.86 -25.00 -0.35
C ILE A 829 0.40 -24.20 -0.02
N PRO A 830 1.60 -24.71 -0.36
CA PRO A 830 2.83 -23.93 -0.30
C PRO A 830 2.70 -22.68 -1.17
N MET A 831 3.14 -21.50 -0.70
CA MET A 831 3.01 -20.30 -1.52
C MET A 831 3.75 -20.44 -2.87
N TYR A 832 5.02 -20.83 -2.83
CA TYR A 832 5.89 -20.93 -4.00
C TYR A 832 5.92 -22.32 -4.62
N VAL A 833 6.49 -22.41 -5.82
CA VAL A 833 6.75 -23.67 -6.52
C VAL A 833 8.25 -23.90 -6.64
N SER A 834 8.69 -25.15 -6.71
CA SER A 834 10.11 -25.45 -6.92
C SER A 834 10.60 -24.90 -8.26
N ASP A 835 11.85 -24.43 -8.30
CA ASP A 835 12.48 -23.99 -9.56
C ASP A 835 12.55 -25.15 -10.57
N ASP A 836 12.82 -26.37 -10.10
CA ASP A 836 12.89 -27.58 -10.93
C ASP A 836 11.54 -28.31 -10.94
N SER A 837 10.53 -27.64 -11.49
CA SER A 837 9.14 -28.11 -11.58
C SER A 837 8.55 -27.98 -12.99
N ALA A 838 7.45 -28.70 -13.23
CA ALA A 838 6.64 -28.55 -14.43
C ALA A 838 6.05 -27.14 -14.55
N ASP A 839 5.73 -26.50 -13.41
CA ASP A 839 5.14 -25.16 -13.35
C ASP A 839 6.10 -24.11 -13.93
N ALA A 840 7.30 -24.00 -13.37
CA ALA A 840 8.31 -23.03 -13.83
C ALA A 840 8.84 -23.34 -15.25
N TRP A 841 8.73 -24.61 -15.69
CA TRP A 841 9.14 -25.04 -17.03
C TRP A 841 8.11 -24.73 -18.12
N SER A 842 6.81 -24.89 -17.82
CA SER A 842 5.73 -24.74 -18.78
C SER A 842 5.06 -23.38 -18.79
N GLU A 843 5.14 -22.64 -17.69
CA GLU A 843 4.51 -21.33 -17.50
C GLU A 843 5.52 -20.25 -17.06
N PRO A 844 6.70 -20.13 -17.72
CA PRO A 844 7.81 -19.31 -17.23
C PRO A 844 7.51 -17.82 -17.09
N GLU A 845 6.56 -17.28 -17.84
CA GLU A 845 6.09 -15.89 -17.80
C GLU A 845 5.48 -15.48 -16.45
N ASN A 846 4.98 -16.46 -15.69
CA ASN A 846 4.39 -16.25 -14.37
C ASN A 846 5.45 -16.08 -13.27
N PHE A 847 6.73 -16.27 -13.58
CA PHE A 847 7.82 -16.30 -12.61
C PHE A 847 8.97 -15.37 -13.00
N TRP A 848 9.70 -14.85 -12.01
CA TRP A 848 10.92 -14.08 -12.25
C TRP A 848 12.07 -15.00 -12.70
N LEU A 849 12.07 -15.34 -13.99
CA LEU A 849 13.07 -16.16 -14.65
C LEU A 849 13.81 -15.37 -15.75
N SER A 850 15.07 -15.75 -16.02
CA SER A 850 15.83 -15.27 -17.16
C SER A 850 15.37 -15.91 -18.47
N ASP A 851 15.89 -15.43 -19.60
CA ASP A 851 15.67 -16.05 -20.92
C ASP A 851 16.09 -17.53 -20.95
N THR A 852 17.13 -17.89 -20.18
CA THR A 852 17.59 -19.28 -20.03
C THR A 852 16.75 -20.09 -19.04
N GLY A 853 15.73 -19.50 -18.44
CA GLY A 853 14.79 -20.13 -17.52
C GLY A 853 15.29 -20.30 -16.09
N LYS A 854 16.37 -19.64 -15.69
CA LYS A 854 16.88 -19.67 -14.31
C LYS A 854 16.25 -18.55 -13.50
N ALA A 855 15.95 -18.80 -12.23
CA ALA A 855 15.44 -17.77 -11.34
C ALA A 855 16.38 -16.56 -11.27
N ILE A 856 15.83 -15.36 -11.40
CA ILE A 856 16.55 -14.10 -11.15
C ILE A 856 16.26 -13.55 -9.75
N GLU A 857 15.08 -13.86 -9.23
CA GLU A 857 14.59 -13.47 -7.90
C GLU A 857 13.99 -14.70 -7.22
N ILE A 858 14.53 -15.04 -6.05
CA ILE A 858 14.16 -16.23 -5.27
C ILE A 858 13.51 -15.84 -3.95
N SER A 859 12.62 -16.70 -3.46
CA SER A 859 11.89 -16.49 -2.21
C SER A 859 12.76 -16.78 -1.00
N GLY A 860 12.49 -16.08 0.09
CA GLY A 860 13.05 -16.36 1.40
C GLY A 860 12.28 -15.67 2.53
N ALA A 861 12.88 -15.67 3.71
CA ALA A 861 12.42 -14.90 4.87
C ALA A 861 13.56 -14.01 5.40
N PRO A 862 13.27 -12.78 5.83
CA PRO A 862 14.28 -11.93 6.43
C PRO A 862 14.75 -12.50 7.79
N PRO A 863 15.88 -12.01 8.31
CA PRO A 863 16.29 -12.25 9.69
C PRO A 863 15.18 -12.00 10.71
N ASP A 864 14.99 -12.94 11.64
CA ASP A 864 14.10 -12.81 12.79
C ASP A 864 14.68 -13.50 14.04
N ASN A 865 13.89 -13.58 15.11
CA ASN A 865 14.32 -14.20 16.38
C ASN A 865 14.53 -15.72 16.28
N PHE A 866 13.96 -16.39 15.27
CA PHE A 866 14.07 -17.84 15.04
C PHE A 866 15.20 -18.17 14.06
N ALA A 867 15.43 -17.33 13.05
CA ALA A 867 16.49 -17.43 12.05
C ALA A 867 17.24 -16.08 11.94
N PRO A 868 18.27 -15.84 12.78
CA PRO A 868 19.00 -14.56 12.81
C PRO A 868 19.71 -14.19 11.50
N GLU A 869 20.02 -15.16 10.65
CA GLU A 869 20.59 -14.94 9.32
C GLU A 869 19.52 -14.85 8.21
N GLY A 870 18.24 -15.03 8.55
CA GLY A 870 17.14 -15.22 7.61
C GLY A 870 17.17 -16.60 6.94
N GLN A 871 16.28 -16.82 5.99
CA GLN A 871 16.17 -18.08 5.24
C GLN A 871 16.17 -17.85 3.73
N VAL A 872 16.93 -18.66 2.99
CA VAL A 872 16.86 -18.74 1.53
C VAL A 872 16.15 -20.03 1.15
N TRP A 873 14.94 -19.93 0.62
CA TRP A 873 14.17 -21.12 0.20
C TRP A 873 14.51 -21.54 -1.24
N GLY A 874 14.93 -20.59 -2.08
CA GLY A 874 15.46 -20.88 -3.43
C GLY A 874 14.40 -21.02 -4.53
N ASN A 875 13.11 -20.96 -4.18
CA ASN A 875 12.02 -21.02 -5.15
C ASN A 875 11.90 -19.72 -5.96
N PRO A 876 11.57 -19.74 -7.26
CA PRO A 876 11.32 -18.52 -8.02
C PRO A 876 10.13 -17.74 -7.47
N THR A 877 10.26 -16.42 -7.43
CA THR A 877 9.16 -15.52 -7.06
C THR A 877 8.23 -15.24 -8.26
N PHE A 878 7.01 -14.78 -7.98
CA PHE A 878 5.98 -14.55 -8.99
C PHE A 878 6.11 -13.20 -9.71
N ARG A 879 5.71 -13.17 -10.99
CA ARG A 879 5.42 -11.96 -11.78
C ARG A 879 3.98 -11.51 -11.56
N TRP A 880 3.69 -10.92 -10.40
CA TRP A 880 2.32 -10.50 -10.06
C TRP A 880 1.73 -9.47 -11.02
N ASP A 881 2.57 -8.63 -11.62
CA ASP A 881 2.22 -7.71 -12.69
C ASP A 881 1.62 -8.45 -13.89
N HIS A 882 2.35 -9.44 -14.41
CA HIS A 882 1.90 -10.26 -15.53
C HIS A 882 0.66 -11.10 -15.18
N MET A 883 0.65 -11.70 -13.99
CA MET A 883 -0.49 -12.47 -13.52
C MET A 883 -1.74 -11.61 -13.41
N LYS A 884 -1.64 -10.38 -12.92
CA LYS A 884 -2.80 -9.48 -12.84
C LYS A 884 -3.36 -9.16 -14.24
N GLU A 885 -2.48 -8.91 -15.22
CA GLU A 885 -2.88 -8.64 -16.61
C GLU A 885 -3.67 -9.80 -17.25
N ASN A 886 -3.36 -11.05 -16.86
CA ASN A 886 -4.02 -12.24 -17.40
C ASN A 886 -5.17 -12.76 -16.53
N GLY A 887 -5.61 -12.02 -15.50
CA GLY A 887 -6.69 -12.42 -14.60
C GLY A 887 -6.30 -13.52 -13.62
N TYR A 888 -5.02 -13.59 -13.24
CA TYR A 888 -4.45 -14.55 -12.31
C TYR A 888 -4.65 -16.01 -12.73
N ARG A 889 -4.63 -16.29 -14.04
CA ARG A 889 -5.09 -17.57 -14.60
C ARG A 889 -4.45 -18.80 -13.96
N TRP A 890 -3.13 -18.80 -13.80
CA TRP A 890 -2.39 -19.90 -13.17
C TRP A 890 -2.84 -20.15 -11.72
N TRP A 891 -3.06 -19.08 -10.95
CA TRP A 891 -3.58 -19.20 -9.59
C TRP A 891 -5.04 -19.67 -9.57
N MET A 892 -5.90 -19.20 -10.47
CA MET A 892 -7.28 -19.69 -10.57
C MET A 892 -7.32 -21.20 -10.84
N ASP A 893 -6.46 -21.68 -11.74
CA ASP A 893 -6.35 -23.11 -12.04
C ASP A 893 -5.79 -23.90 -10.84
N ARG A 894 -4.80 -23.35 -10.13
CA ARG A 894 -4.26 -23.94 -8.89
C ARG A 894 -5.29 -24.04 -7.78
N LEU A 895 -6.06 -22.98 -7.55
CA LEU A 895 -7.12 -22.94 -6.54
C LEU A 895 -8.24 -23.91 -6.89
N ARG A 896 -8.65 -23.99 -8.17
CA ARG A 896 -9.64 -24.97 -8.63
C ARG A 896 -9.18 -26.40 -8.40
N ARG A 897 -7.90 -26.70 -8.62
CA ARG A 897 -7.31 -28.02 -8.30
C ARG A 897 -7.34 -28.28 -6.81
N ALA A 898 -6.95 -27.31 -5.98
CA ALA A 898 -6.95 -27.48 -4.53
C ALA A 898 -8.35 -27.71 -3.96
N PHE A 899 -9.36 -26.97 -4.41
CA PHE A 899 -10.76 -27.18 -4.00
C PHE A 899 -11.36 -28.49 -4.53
N ALA A 900 -10.76 -29.10 -5.56
CA ALA A 900 -11.11 -30.45 -5.97
C ALA A 900 -10.46 -31.54 -5.09
N LEU A 901 -9.36 -31.22 -4.41
CA LEU A 901 -8.65 -32.14 -3.52
C LEU A 901 -9.11 -32.04 -2.07
N TYR A 902 -9.53 -30.86 -1.61
CA TYR A 902 -9.75 -30.59 -0.20
C TYR A 902 -11.07 -29.86 0.05
N ASP A 903 -11.63 -30.08 1.24
CA ASP A 903 -12.82 -29.32 1.70
C ASP A 903 -12.43 -27.89 2.05
N ARG A 904 -11.23 -27.72 2.62
CA ARG A 904 -10.63 -26.43 2.98
C ARG A 904 -9.15 -26.39 2.67
N VAL A 905 -8.60 -25.19 2.60
CA VAL A 905 -7.20 -24.99 2.21
C VAL A 905 -6.54 -24.01 3.18
N ARG A 906 -5.47 -24.43 3.84
CA ARG A 906 -4.51 -23.52 4.46
C ARG A 906 -3.63 -22.90 3.38
N LEU A 907 -3.58 -21.58 3.36
CA LEU A 907 -2.65 -20.81 2.55
C LEU A 907 -1.38 -20.59 3.37
N ASP A 908 -0.34 -21.35 3.03
CA ASP A 908 0.98 -21.22 3.61
C ASP A 908 1.55 -19.83 3.31
N HIS A 909 2.19 -19.21 4.31
CA HIS A 909 2.81 -17.90 4.20
C HIS A 909 1.85 -16.81 3.64
N PHE A 910 0.66 -16.66 4.23
CA PHE A 910 -0.38 -15.73 3.76
C PHE A 910 0.13 -14.28 3.62
N LEU A 911 1.10 -13.90 4.45
CA LEU A 911 1.84 -12.63 4.36
C LEU A 911 2.28 -12.32 2.93
N GLY A 912 2.78 -13.31 2.20
CA GLY A 912 3.31 -13.18 0.85
C GLY A 912 2.30 -12.70 -0.20
N PHE A 913 0.99 -12.84 0.04
CA PHE A 913 -0.04 -12.28 -0.83
C PHE A 913 -0.22 -10.76 -0.64
N HIS A 914 0.22 -10.20 0.49
CA HIS A 914 0.28 -8.75 0.69
C HIS A 914 1.68 -8.21 0.38
N SER A 915 2.72 -8.83 0.94
CA SER A 915 4.12 -8.47 0.76
C SER A 915 4.99 -9.71 0.88
N TYR A 916 5.91 -9.91 -0.07
CA TYR A 916 6.80 -11.07 -0.07
C TYR A 916 8.28 -10.65 -0.05
N PHE A 917 9.13 -11.47 0.56
CA PHE A 917 10.56 -11.20 0.64
C PHE A 917 11.28 -11.89 -0.53
N SER A 918 11.91 -11.07 -1.38
CA SER A 918 12.61 -11.48 -2.60
C SER A 918 14.10 -11.27 -2.44
N ILE A 919 14.89 -12.28 -2.82
CA ILE A 919 16.35 -12.26 -2.76
C ILE A 919 16.87 -12.43 -4.20
N PRO A 920 17.76 -11.57 -4.71
CA PRO A 920 18.39 -11.80 -6.01
C PRO A 920 19.12 -13.14 -6.02
N ALA A 921 18.96 -13.91 -7.10
CA ALA A 921 19.52 -15.25 -7.18
C ALA A 921 21.06 -15.27 -6.95
N GLY A 922 21.53 -16.21 -6.13
CA GLY A 922 22.93 -16.34 -5.74
C GLY A 922 23.42 -15.37 -4.64
N LYS A 923 22.51 -14.60 -4.03
CA LYS A 923 22.79 -13.71 -2.89
C LYS A 923 22.32 -14.30 -1.56
N THR A 924 22.64 -13.61 -0.47
CA THR A 924 22.21 -13.99 0.88
C THR A 924 20.93 -13.25 1.29
N CYS A 925 20.28 -13.67 2.37
CA CYS A 925 19.09 -12.98 2.91
C CYS A 925 19.34 -11.50 3.20
N ALA A 926 20.59 -11.12 3.52
CA ALA A 926 20.96 -9.72 3.78
C ALA A 926 20.83 -8.81 2.53
N ASP A 927 20.78 -9.40 1.35
CA ASP A 927 20.57 -8.69 0.07
C ASP A 927 19.09 -8.73 -0.38
N GLY A 928 18.22 -9.37 0.39
CA GLY A 928 16.79 -9.46 0.09
C GLY A 928 16.03 -8.18 0.38
N ARG A 929 14.85 -8.06 -0.23
CA ARG A 929 13.96 -6.90 -0.14
C ARG A 929 12.50 -7.31 -0.10
N TRP A 930 11.67 -6.50 0.54
CA TRP A 930 10.22 -6.68 0.49
C TRP A 930 9.64 -6.14 -0.81
N LEU A 931 8.80 -6.93 -1.47
CA LEU A 931 8.06 -6.55 -2.67
C LEU A 931 6.55 -6.70 -2.42
N ALA A 932 5.73 -5.97 -3.17
CA ALA A 932 4.28 -6.02 -3.04
C ALA A 932 3.71 -7.30 -3.67
N GLY A 933 2.84 -7.99 -2.93
CA GLY A 933 2.02 -9.08 -3.45
C GLY A 933 0.78 -8.58 -4.18
N PRO A 934 -0.12 -9.48 -4.62
CA PRO A 934 -1.32 -9.13 -5.38
C PRO A 934 -2.41 -8.42 -4.56
N GLY A 935 -2.35 -8.50 -3.23
CA GLY A 935 -3.37 -7.95 -2.32
C GLY A 935 -4.73 -8.66 -2.44
N LYS A 936 -5.80 -7.97 -2.04
CA LYS A 936 -7.19 -8.46 -2.07
C LYS A 936 -7.65 -8.85 -3.49
N ASP A 937 -7.07 -8.26 -4.53
CA ASP A 937 -7.49 -8.40 -5.93
C ASP A 937 -7.50 -9.86 -6.41
N LEU A 938 -6.46 -10.64 -6.04
CA LEU A 938 -6.40 -12.08 -6.33
C LEU A 938 -7.58 -12.83 -5.71
N PHE A 939 -7.89 -12.54 -4.43
CA PHE A 939 -8.94 -13.23 -3.70
C PHE A 939 -10.34 -12.79 -4.14
N GLN A 940 -10.51 -11.52 -4.53
CA GLN A 940 -11.75 -11.06 -5.13
C GLN A 940 -12.00 -11.77 -6.47
N THR A 941 -10.96 -11.88 -7.31
CA THR A 941 -11.04 -12.65 -8.57
C THR A 941 -11.40 -14.11 -8.32
N ALA A 942 -10.77 -14.75 -7.32
CA ALA A 942 -11.08 -16.11 -6.93
C ALA A 942 -12.54 -16.25 -6.43
N TYR A 943 -13.04 -15.30 -5.66
CA TYR A 943 -14.42 -15.30 -5.18
C TYR A 943 -15.43 -15.17 -6.33
N ASP A 944 -15.16 -14.26 -7.26
CA ASP A 944 -16.02 -14.02 -8.41
C ASP A 944 -16.10 -15.25 -9.34
N GLU A 945 -15.01 -16.02 -9.47
CA GLU A 945 -14.96 -17.25 -10.29
C GLU A 945 -15.40 -18.53 -9.57
N LEU A 946 -15.02 -18.70 -8.30
CA LEU A 946 -15.13 -19.97 -7.57
C LEU A 946 -16.19 -19.94 -6.46
N GLY A 947 -16.71 -18.76 -6.11
CA GLY A 947 -17.64 -18.56 -5.01
C GLY A 947 -16.94 -18.37 -3.66
N PRO A 948 -17.66 -18.56 -2.54
CA PRO A 948 -17.08 -18.47 -1.19
C PRO A 948 -15.81 -19.30 -1.03
N LEU A 949 -14.80 -18.71 -0.41
CA LEU A 949 -13.45 -19.26 -0.37
C LEU A 949 -13.19 -19.96 0.96
N ASN A 950 -12.90 -21.25 0.90
CA ASN A 950 -12.63 -22.12 2.05
C ASN A 950 -11.18 -22.02 2.56
N PHE A 951 -10.66 -20.80 2.71
CA PHE A 951 -9.27 -20.58 3.11
C PHE A 951 -9.07 -20.44 4.62
N ILE A 952 -7.92 -20.90 5.08
CA ILE A 952 -7.32 -20.60 6.39
C ILE A 952 -6.02 -19.85 6.10
N ALA A 953 -5.85 -18.66 6.67
CA ALA A 953 -4.64 -17.87 6.49
C ALA A 953 -3.58 -18.30 7.51
N GLU A 954 -2.41 -18.76 7.05
CA GLU A 954 -1.24 -18.75 7.92
C GLU A 954 -0.72 -17.32 8.05
N ASP A 955 -1.20 -16.61 9.07
CA ASP A 955 -0.76 -15.26 9.41
C ASP A 955 0.24 -15.29 10.58
N LEU A 956 1.31 -16.06 10.43
CA LEU A 956 2.41 -16.13 11.39
C LEU A 956 3.57 -15.19 10.99
N GLY A 957 4.36 -14.77 11.99
CA GLY A 957 5.52 -13.88 11.80
C GLY A 957 5.24 -12.41 12.09
N TYR A 958 5.96 -11.50 11.43
CA TYR A 958 5.82 -10.06 11.63
C TYR A 958 4.57 -9.53 10.93
N LEU A 959 3.44 -9.56 11.63
CA LEU A 959 2.16 -9.06 11.12
C LEU A 959 2.09 -7.53 11.14
N THR A 960 2.25 -6.93 9.97
CA THR A 960 2.03 -5.50 9.77
C THR A 960 0.53 -5.17 9.76
N PRO A 961 0.14 -3.93 10.06
CA PRO A 961 -1.25 -3.49 9.92
C PRO A 961 -1.84 -3.71 8.52
N GLY A 962 -1.04 -3.67 7.45
CA GLY A 962 -1.49 -3.98 6.09
C GLY A 962 -1.93 -5.44 5.92
N VAL A 963 -1.25 -6.39 6.57
CA VAL A 963 -1.61 -7.82 6.54
C VAL A 963 -2.90 -8.06 7.33
N ARG A 964 -3.03 -7.42 8.48
CA ARG A 964 -4.27 -7.46 9.29
C ARG A 964 -5.45 -6.87 8.53
N ALA A 965 -5.24 -5.79 7.79
CA ALA A 965 -6.25 -5.23 6.91
C ALA A 965 -6.63 -6.17 5.76
N MET A 966 -5.66 -6.87 5.15
CA MET A 966 -5.94 -7.88 4.12
C MET A 966 -6.72 -9.07 4.69
N ALA A 967 -6.32 -9.59 5.87
CA ALA A 967 -7.04 -10.66 6.54
C ALA A 967 -8.47 -10.24 6.92
N SER A 968 -8.63 -9.04 7.49
CA SER A 968 -9.95 -8.49 7.85
C SER A 968 -10.83 -8.31 6.61
N THR A 969 -10.32 -7.80 5.49
CA THR A 969 -11.11 -7.62 4.24
C THR A 969 -11.47 -8.93 3.55
N CYS A 970 -10.60 -9.95 3.58
CA CYS A 970 -10.92 -11.26 2.98
C CYS A 970 -11.82 -12.10 3.90
N GLY A 971 -11.61 -11.98 5.21
CA GLY A 971 -12.33 -12.71 6.25
C GLY A 971 -11.86 -14.13 6.50
N PHE A 972 -10.72 -14.53 5.96
CA PHE A 972 -10.16 -15.85 6.23
C PHE A 972 -9.74 -15.95 7.71
N PRO A 973 -10.09 -17.04 8.41
CA PRO A 973 -9.60 -17.27 9.76
C PRO A 973 -8.08 -17.37 9.72
N GLY A 974 -7.42 -16.55 10.54
CA GLY A 974 -5.99 -16.66 10.83
C GLY A 974 -5.69 -17.80 11.80
N MET A 975 -4.44 -17.88 12.25
CA MET A 975 -4.01 -18.88 13.22
C MET A 975 -3.25 -18.27 14.40
N ASP A 976 -3.46 -18.85 15.58
CA ASP A 976 -2.67 -18.63 16.77
C ASP A 976 -1.93 -19.93 17.13
N VAL A 977 -0.65 -19.85 17.48
CA VAL A 977 0.16 -21.00 17.90
C VAL A 977 0.63 -20.76 19.33
N LEU A 978 0.44 -21.74 20.22
CA LEU A 978 0.76 -21.57 21.65
C LEU A 978 2.23 -21.16 21.89
N GLU A 979 3.18 -21.75 21.16
CA GLU A 979 4.61 -21.41 21.26
C GLU A 979 4.91 -19.95 20.87
N PHE A 980 4.02 -19.30 20.12
CA PHE A 980 4.17 -17.91 19.64
C PHE A 980 3.32 -16.90 20.41
N SER A 981 2.68 -17.30 21.51
CA SER A 981 1.92 -16.39 22.37
C SER A 981 2.83 -15.36 23.06
N ASP A 982 2.38 -14.11 23.16
CA ASP A 982 3.11 -13.01 23.81
C ASP A 982 2.87 -12.92 25.34
N TYR A 983 2.22 -13.94 25.91
CA TYR A 983 1.94 -14.10 27.33
C TYR A 983 2.30 -15.50 27.85
N ASP A 984 2.37 -15.66 29.18
CA ASP A 984 2.58 -16.97 29.79
C ASP A 984 1.30 -17.81 29.73
N VAL A 985 1.23 -18.72 28.75
CA VAL A 985 0.08 -19.59 28.48
C VAL A 985 -0.33 -20.46 29.69
N ARG A 986 0.55 -20.66 30.67
CA ARG A 986 0.21 -21.41 31.90
C ARG A 986 -0.77 -20.65 32.79
N GLY A 987 -0.85 -19.33 32.63
CA GLY A 987 -1.81 -18.46 33.31
C GLY A 987 -3.21 -18.48 32.72
N GLY A 988 -3.38 -19.03 31.51
CA GLY A 988 -4.63 -19.08 30.76
C GLY A 988 -4.36 -19.01 29.26
N ILE A 989 -5.23 -19.59 28.44
CA ILE A 989 -5.15 -19.52 26.98
C ILE A 989 -6.23 -18.55 26.49
N HIS A 990 -5.81 -17.53 25.75
CA HIS A 990 -6.63 -16.44 25.24
C HIS A 990 -6.46 -16.36 23.72
N PRO A 991 -7.19 -17.17 22.95
CA PRO A 991 -7.14 -17.11 21.49
C PRO A 991 -7.71 -15.79 21.00
N THR A 992 -7.15 -15.28 19.91
CA THR A 992 -7.70 -14.12 19.22
C THR A 992 -9.08 -14.48 18.64
N PRO A 993 -10.12 -13.67 18.86
CA PRO A 993 -11.44 -13.94 18.32
C PRO A 993 -11.42 -14.20 16.80
N GLY A 994 -12.08 -15.27 16.35
CA GLY A 994 -12.16 -15.64 14.93
C GLY A 994 -10.95 -16.42 14.37
N LYS A 995 -9.85 -16.55 15.12
CA LYS A 995 -8.69 -17.35 14.70
C LYS A 995 -8.76 -18.81 15.13
N ILE A 996 -8.06 -19.66 14.40
CA ILE A 996 -7.88 -21.08 14.73
C ILE A 996 -6.70 -21.23 15.70
N LEU A 997 -6.89 -21.95 16.79
CA LEU A 997 -5.83 -22.20 17.76
C LEU A 997 -5.10 -23.51 17.42
N TYR A 998 -3.77 -23.45 17.30
CA TYR A 998 -2.89 -24.59 17.14
C TYR A 998 -2.09 -24.82 18.42
N THR A 999 -2.09 -26.05 18.94
CA THR A 999 -1.20 -26.40 20.06
C THR A 999 0.26 -26.40 19.64
N SER A 1000 0.52 -26.91 18.44
CA SER A 1000 1.78 -26.83 17.70
C SER A 1000 1.49 -26.99 16.20
N THR A 1001 2.49 -26.84 15.34
CA THR A 1001 2.42 -27.01 13.89
C THR A 1001 3.37 -28.13 13.44
N HIS A 1002 3.44 -28.39 12.13
CA HIS A 1002 4.41 -29.32 11.58
C HIS A 1002 5.86 -28.79 11.66
N ASP A 1003 6.05 -27.47 11.78
CA ASP A 1003 7.35 -26.78 11.79
C ASP A 1003 7.88 -26.45 13.18
N THR A 1004 7.00 -26.39 14.18
CA THR A 1004 7.38 -26.07 15.56
C THR A 1004 7.82 -27.32 16.32
N SER A 1005 8.23 -27.16 17.57
CA SER A 1005 8.37 -28.30 18.48
C SER A 1005 7.01 -28.90 18.80
N THR A 1006 7.00 -30.16 19.25
CA THR A 1006 5.79 -30.74 19.84
C THR A 1006 5.44 -30.01 21.12
N LEU A 1007 4.17 -30.02 21.53
CA LEU A 1007 3.73 -29.34 22.75
C LEU A 1007 4.49 -29.86 23.98
N ALA A 1008 4.71 -31.18 24.06
CA ALA A 1008 5.51 -31.79 25.13
C ALA A 1008 6.99 -31.40 25.06
N GLY A 1009 7.59 -31.35 23.87
CA GLY A 1009 8.95 -30.90 23.66
C GLY A 1009 9.16 -29.44 24.10
N TRP A 1010 8.26 -28.54 23.67
CA TRP A 1010 8.27 -27.15 24.07
C TRP A 1010 8.07 -26.98 25.59
N CYS A 1011 7.08 -27.67 26.19
CA CYS A 1011 6.86 -27.60 27.63
C CYS A 1011 8.06 -28.11 28.44
N THR A 1012 8.69 -29.17 27.97
CA THR A 1012 9.90 -29.74 28.59
C THR A 1012 11.02 -28.71 28.64
N ARG A 1013 11.27 -28.02 27.52
CA ARG A 1013 12.31 -27.00 27.43
C ARG A 1013 11.98 -25.73 28.21
N SER A 1014 10.75 -25.22 28.04
CA SER A 1014 10.37 -23.87 28.49
C SER A 1014 9.88 -23.84 29.93
N PHE A 1015 9.24 -24.90 30.42
CA PHE A 1015 8.54 -24.89 31.70
C PHE A 1015 9.00 -25.96 32.69
N ALA A 1016 9.65 -27.03 32.23
CA ALA A 1016 10.05 -28.17 33.06
C ALA A 1016 11.57 -28.28 33.31
N GLY A 1017 12.38 -27.35 32.80
CA GLY A 1017 13.84 -27.39 32.99
C GLY A 1017 14.52 -28.62 32.39
N GLY A 1018 13.92 -29.23 31.36
CA GLY A 1018 14.41 -30.45 30.71
C GLY A 1018 13.83 -31.76 31.26
N ASP A 1019 12.95 -31.74 32.26
CA ASP A 1019 12.26 -32.95 32.74
C ASP A 1019 11.08 -33.30 31.85
N GLU A 1020 11.22 -34.35 31.04
CA GLU A 1020 10.19 -34.81 30.09
C GLU A 1020 8.88 -35.20 30.78
N SER A 1021 8.92 -35.78 31.97
CA SER A 1021 7.70 -36.23 32.67
C SER A 1021 6.84 -35.05 33.12
N ILE A 1022 7.49 -34.01 33.64
CA ILE A 1022 6.83 -32.75 34.00
C ILE A 1022 6.40 -32.02 32.72
N GLY A 1023 7.21 -32.03 31.67
CA GLY A 1023 6.88 -31.42 30.38
C GLY A 1023 5.60 -32.01 29.77
N ILE A 1024 5.44 -33.33 29.79
CA ILE A 1024 4.23 -34.03 29.33
C ILE A 1024 3.00 -33.66 30.20
N GLU A 1025 3.16 -33.56 31.52
CA GLU A 1025 2.06 -33.15 32.42
C GLU A 1025 1.59 -31.72 32.11
N VAL A 1026 2.53 -30.79 31.91
CA VAL A 1026 2.22 -29.40 31.53
C VAL A 1026 1.57 -29.35 30.15
N ALA A 1027 2.08 -30.10 29.18
CA ALA A 1027 1.50 -30.19 27.84
C ALA A 1027 0.06 -30.72 27.85
N ALA A 1028 -0.20 -31.78 28.63
CA ALA A 1028 -1.55 -32.33 28.77
C ALA A 1028 -2.53 -31.31 29.37
N LYS A 1029 -2.08 -30.51 30.35
CA LYS A 1029 -2.88 -29.40 30.91
C LYS A 1029 -3.15 -28.34 29.85
N LEU A 1030 -2.11 -27.86 29.14
CA LEU A 1030 -2.27 -26.82 28.11
C LEU A 1030 -3.15 -27.27 26.95
N MET A 1031 -3.07 -28.53 26.53
CA MET A 1031 -3.98 -29.10 25.52
C MET A 1031 -5.44 -29.09 26.01
N GLY A 1032 -5.68 -29.43 27.28
CA GLY A 1032 -7.02 -29.33 27.88
C GLY A 1032 -7.53 -27.89 27.94
N ASP A 1033 -6.68 -26.95 28.35
CA ASP A 1033 -6.99 -25.52 28.40
C ASP A 1033 -7.26 -24.96 26.98
N ALA A 1034 -6.51 -25.40 25.96
CA ALA A 1034 -6.68 -25.01 24.56
C ALA A 1034 -8.03 -25.50 24.03
N LEU A 1035 -8.38 -26.76 24.28
CA LEU A 1035 -9.67 -27.34 23.91
C LEU A 1035 -10.84 -26.72 24.67
N ALA A 1036 -10.62 -26.15 25.86
CA ALA A 1036 -11.64 -25.43 26.62
C ALA A 1036 -11.78 -23.94 26.24
N SER A 1037 -10.91 -23.42 25.38
CA SER A 1037 -10.91 -22.02 24.96
C SER A 1037 -12.07 -21.68 24.02
N ASP A 1038 -12.28 -20.38 23.78
CA ASP A 1038 -13.32 -19.85 22.89
C ASP A 1038 -12.94 -19.88 21.39
N ALA A 1039 -11.81 -20.50 21.01
CA ALA A 1039 -11.41 -20.58 19.61
C ALA A 1039 -12.45 -21.36 18.78
N PRO A 1040 -12.84 -20.91 17.57
CA PRO A 1040 -13.76 -21.67 16.71
C PRO A 1040 -13.25 -23.09 16.43
N LEU A 1041 -11.95 -23.24 16.17
CA LEU A 1041 -11.32 -24.53 15.91
C LEU A 1041 -10.01 -24.65 16.68
N VAL A 1042 -9.76 -25.83 17.25
CA VAL A 1042 -8.48 -26.19 17.86
C VAL A 1042 -7.84 -27.32 17.07
N MET A 1043 -6.65 -27.06 16.52
CA MET A 1043 -5.86 -28.00 15.73
C MET A 1043 -4.68 -28.51 16.55
N MET A 1044 -4.42 -29.81 16.48
CA MET A 1044 -3.35 -30.47 17.22
C MET A 1044 -2.59 -31.42 16.31
N PRO A 1045 -1.25 -31.36 16.21
CA PRO A 1045 -0.50 -32.44 15.59
C PRO A 1045 -0.76 -33.78 16.29
N LEU A 1046 -0.72 -34.87 15.55
CA LEU A 1046 -0.97 -36.21 16.12
C LEU A 1046 -0.02 -36.49 17.29
N GLN A 1047 1.22 -36.01 17.23
CA GLN A 1047 2.22 -36.09 18.30
C GLN A 1047 1.71 -35.50 19.61
N ASP A 1048 1.00 -34.37 19.58
CA ASP A 1048 0.46 -33.70 20.77
C ASP A 1048 -0.68 -34.53 21.39
N VAL A 1049 -1.55 -35.08 20.55
CA VAL A 1049 -2.63 -35.99 20.99
C VAL A 1049 -2.07 -37.24 21.67
N LEU A 1050 -0.95 -37.74 21.15
CA LEU A 1050 -0.23 -38.89 21.69
C LEU A 1050 0.60 -38.53 22.94
N GLY A 1051 1.01 -37.26 23.10
CA GLY A 1051 1.86 -36.78 24.19
C GLY A 1051 3.36 -37.05 23.94
N LEU A 1052 3.80 -37.01 22.68
CA LEU A 1052 5.17 -37.34 22.27
C LEU A 1052 6.10 -36.12 22.29
N GLY A 1053 7.38 -36.37 22.56
CA GLY A 1053 8.44 -35.37 22.59
C GLY A 1053 8.95 -34.96 21.19
N ASP A 1054 10.00 -34.14 21.17
CA ASP A 1054 10.58 -33.59 19.94
C ASP A 1054 11.31 -34.64 19.07
N ASP A 1055 11.54 -35.85 19.59
CA ASP A 1055 12.01 -37.01 18.84
C ASP A 1055 10.97 -37.53 17.83
N ALA A 1056 9.69 -37.15 18.00
CA ALA A 1056 8.58 -37.51 17.14
C ALA A 1056 8.23 -36.46 16.07
N ARG A 1057 9.08 -35.43 15.87
CA ARG A 1057 8.81 -34.37 14.89
C ARG A 1057 8.77 -34.90 13.46
N MET A 1058 7.78 -34.45 12.69
CA MET A 1058 7.66 -34.75 11.26
C MET A 1058 8.56 -33.87 10.41
N ASN A 1059 8.71 -32.61 10.78
CA ASN A 1059 9.58 -31.67 10.07
C ASN A 1059 10.40 -30.85 11.08
N VAL A 1060 11.64 -30.57 10.68
CA VAL A 1060 12.55 -29.65 11.34
C VAL A 1060 13.00 -28.65 10.28
N PRO A 1061 12.48 -27.40 10.33
CA PRO A 1061 12.86 -26.36 9.38
C PRO A 1061 14.38 -26.16 9.30
N GLY A 1062 14.89 -25.92 8.09
CA GLY A 1062 16.33 -25.68 7.84
C GLY A 1062 17.21 -26.94 7.82
N VAL A 1063 16.64 -28.14 8.00
CA VAL A 1063 17.37 -29.41 7.91
C VAL A 1063 17.03 -30.14 6.60
N ALA A 1064 18.04 -30.62 5.88
CA ALA A 1064 17.83 -31.26 4.57
C ALA A 1064 17.48 -32.76 4.66
N THR A 1065 17.76 -33.45 5.76
CA THR A 1065 17.56 -34.91 5.87
C THR A 1065 16.83 -35.29 7.16
N GLY A 1066 16.07 -36.38 7.12
CA GLY A 1066 15.32 -36.89 8.28
C GLY A 1066 13.92 -36.29 8.45
N ASN A 1067 13.52 -35.33 7.60
CA ASN A 1067 12.15 -34.82 7.57
C ASN A 1067 11.22 -35.80 6.86
N TRP A 1068 9.94 -35.75 7.22
CA TRP A 1068 8.83 -36.52 6.63
C TRP A 1068 8.93 -38.03 6.81
N THR A 1069 9.79 -38.50 7.73
CA THR A 1069 9.99 -39.95 8.00
C THR A 1069 9.34 -40.46 9.27
N TRP A 1070 8.84 -39.59 10.14
CA TRP A 1070 8.16 -40.02 11.38
C TRP A 1070 6.85 -40.76 11.07
N GLN A 1071 6.57 -41.81 11.84
CA GLN A 1071 5.37 -42.65 11.74
C GLN A 1071 4.80 -42.91 13.13
N ALA A 1072 3.48 -42.72 13.27
CA ALA A 1072 2.77 -43.10 14.48
C ALA A 1072 2.66 -44.62 14.60
N GLN A 1073 2.52 -45.10 15.83
CA GLN A 1073 2.24 -46.51 16.12
C GLN A 1073 0.74 -46.72 16.30
N GLU A 1074 0.18 -47.76 15.70
CA GLU A 1074 -1.26 -48.07 15.80
C GLU A 1074 -1.72 -48.22 17.26
N ALA A 1075 -0.87 -48.83 18.10
CA ALA A 1075 -1.16 -49.04 19.52
C ALA A 1075 -1.33 -47.71 20.28
N ASP A 1076 -0.49 -46.72 19.99
CA ASP A 1076 -0.52 -45.41 20.66
C ASP A 1076 -1.75 -44.61 20.25
N VAL A 1077 -2.12 -44.67 18.96
CA VAL A 1077 -3.33 -44.04 18.43
C VAL A 1077 -4.59 -44.65 19.06
N ALA A 1078 -4.65 -45.99 19.12
CA ALA A 1078 -5.77 -46.71 19.74
C ALA A 1078 -5.88 -46.42 21.25
N GLU A 1079 -4.77 -46.33 21.98
CA GLU A 1079 -4.76 -45.96 23.40
C GLU A 1079 -5.24 -44.52 23.61
N ALA A 1080 -4.94 -43.62 22.67
CA ALA A 1080 -5.34 -42.22 22.74
C ALA A 1080 -6.82 -41.96 22.45
N GLU A 1081 -7.55 -42.89 21.82
CA GLU A 1081 -8.95 -42.67 21.42
C GLU A 1081 -9.85 -42.28 22.60
N GLY A 1082 -9.88 -43.13 23.64
CA GLY A 1082 -10.81 -42.97 24.76
C GLY A 1082 -10.51 -41.72 25.60
N LYS A 1083 -9.23 -41.41 25.83
CA LYS A 1083 -8.81 -40.21 26.58
C LYS A 1083 -9.19 -38.94 25.83
N THR A 1084 -8.97 -38.92 24.52
CA THR A 1084 -9.23 -37.75 23.65
C THR A 1084 -10.73 -37.53 23.49
N ALA A 1085 -11.49 -38.59 23.25
CA ALA A 1085 -12.96 -38.51 23.17
C ALA A 1085 -13.59 -38.00 24.46
N LYS A 1086 -13.07 -38.40 25.62
CA LYS A 1086 -13.53 -37.89 26.91
C LYS A 1086 -13.19 -36.40 27.08
N LEU A 1087 -11.99 -35.99 26.67
CA LEU A 1087 -11.55 -34.61 26.74
C LEU A 1087 -12.42 -33.71 25.86
N LEU A 1088 -12.60 -34.07 24.58
CA LEU A 1088 -13.45 -33.32 23.64
C LEU A 1088 -14.90 -33.23 24.10
N ARG A 1089 -15.47 -34.28 24.71
CA ARG A 1089 -16.80 -34.19 25.32
C ARG A 1089 -16.85 -33.21 26.49
N SER A 1090 -15.84 -33.24 27.35
CA SER A 1090 -15.79 -32.35 28.52
C SER A 1090 -15.59 -30.87 28.15
N THR A 1091 -15.06 -30.60 26.96
CA THR A 1091 -14.87 -29.24 26.43
C THR A 1091 -15.86 -28.89 25.31
N HIS A 1092 -16.93 -29.69 25.13
CA HIS A 1092 -17.98 -29.47 24.12
C HIS A 1092 -17.47 -29.38 22.66
N ARG A 1093 -16.38 -30.08 22.33
CA ARG A 1093 -15.77 -30.15 20.98
C ARG A 1093 -15.94 -31.51 20.29
N PHE A 1094 -16.63 -32.46 20.92
CA PHE A 1094 -16.90 -33.76 20.30
C PHE A 1094 -17.89 -33.61 19.14
N TRP A 1095 -17.43 -33.89 17.92
CA TRP A 1095 -18.25 -33.73 16.72
C TRP A 1095 -19.46 -34.68 16.72
N GLY A 1096 -20.65 -34.14 16.40
CA GLY A 1096 -21.90 -34.89 16.33
C GLY A 1096 -22.62 -35.09 17.67
N GLU A 1097 -22.12 -34.53 18.78
CA GLU A 1097 -22.78 -34.53 20.10
C GLU A 1097 -23.14 -33.13 20.62
N ALA A 1098 -22.89 -32.07 19.83
CA ALA A 1098 -23.12 -30.66 20.18
C ALA A 1098 -24.59 -30.22 20.10
#